data_AF-A0AAW2HAA0-F1
#
_entry.id   AF-A0AAW2HAA0-F1
#
_cell.length_a   1.000
_cell.length_b   1.000
_cell.length_c   1.000
_cell.angle_alpha   90.00
_cell.angle_beta   90.00
_cell.angle_gamma   90.00
#
_symmetry.space_group_name_H-M   'P 1'
#
loop_
_entity.id
_entity.type
_entity.pdbx_description
1 polymer ?
#
loop_
_entity_poly.entity_id
_entity_poly.type
_entity_poly.pdbx_seq_one_letter_code
_entity_poly.pdbx_strand_id
1 'polypeptide(L)'
;MHGNEAVGRELLILLAKYLCENYLHDDRVTHIVNTTRIHILPSMNPDGFEKAKEGDEDGFVGRANAKDVDLNRNFPDQYGRTEENRIQQPETEAIINWIQAVPFVLSANLHGGSLVANYPFDDNAVEPRMPRPNYSPDNKIFQYLARVYSKAHPTMHLGLPCPKYQEERFPDGITNGAAWYYVSGGMQDYNYLNSNCFELTIEVGCYKYPNRTELPKYWLDNRESLLLFMEQVNRGVHGFVRSSAGNPIPKAVITVSGIKHTVTTAADGDYWRLLAPGSYNLTISAPGYEKVKAPVFVPDDKNGVSLNFTMIRDDPKEWSISEDFDIGANVPVHDRYLTQLELSDALEDLDKYDPSTSYFLARGNRIDMEIHSLKISREVAAPNEDKFNIGLMGGLFASEPVGREMLVRFARHLVYGYRSNDSTIMKILNNTVLRIIPGIDPGFDHIEMTCNPLSRSDEVGNQLMDTRTNNSIVHSLRSMLRTENFDLILSLHGGGFYIHYPTVNLNEETKNLHKIFASRYKNPNFQKHSEEGDSDFCDFSPNLHKKAIFDQLYQEFDTPVISAHISCCTYPSPSELTPLWRQNLEGLMNFISLANQGMVLQVVNEKGIPIRNAQVLLKAYEKKRSVTPNAAYYKVIVPPGEYYIEISAPGYEYKVEAITVHKNQITKSSVVLVTEEKAYDEAKHGSSVMHNSQESDGSVSENVMGLPRMVFIMLISWAALTLLCAIIGVVYCCERHRKRRNFNYRFSPIPEKSIFHKADKFSAAGDNTMPYYDEDEDDRASSSSEDIILSRSDRNWENR
;
A
#
# COMPACT_ATOMS: atom_id res chain seq x y z
N MET A 1 -41.03 -6.07 -11.29
CA MET A 1 -41.08 -4.87 -10.42
C MET A 1 -42.31 -4.03 -10.70
N HIS A 2 -42.57 -3.65 -11.96
CA HIS A 2 -43.87 -3.12 -12.33
C HIS A 2 -44.86 -4.25 -12.55
N GLY A 3 -46.11 -4.07 -12.13
CA GLY A 3 -47.09 -5.16 -12.15
C GLY A 3 -47.53 -5.54 -13.57
N ASN A 4 -47.65 -4.59 -14.49
CA ASN A 4 -48.04 -4.85 -15.87
C ASN A 4 -46.90 -5.30 -16.79
N GLU A 5 -45.66 -5.36 -16.30
CA GLU A 5 -44.50 -5.89 -17.01
C GLU A 5 -44.36 -7.38 -16.69
N ALA A 6 -45.30 -8.17 -17.19
CA ALA A 6 -45.65 -9.51 -16.70
C ALA A 6 -44.63 -10.60 -17.08
N VAL A 7 -43.90 -10.44 -18.19
CA VAL A 7 -43.04 -11.51 -18.74
C VAL A 7 -41.96 -11.95 -17.74
N GLY A 8 -41.33 -10.99 -17.05
CA GLY A 8 -40.29 -11.30 -16.06
C GLY A 8 -40.78 -12.21 -14.93
N ARG A 9 -42.03 -12.03 -14.48
CA ARG A 9 -42.66 -12.87 -13.46
C ARG A 9 -42.73 -14.33 -13.89
N GLU A 10 -43.24 -14.57 -15.10
CA GLU A 10 -43.40 -15.92 -15.65
C GLU A 10 -42.04 -16.57 -15.97
N LEU A 11 -41.08 -15.81 -16.49
CA LEU A 11 -39.72 -16.30 -16.74
C LEU A 11 -39.05 -16.82 -15.47
N LEU A 12 -39.21 -16.12 -14.35
CA LEU A 12 -38.62 -16.52 -13.07
C LEU A 12 -39.30 -17.77 -12.47
N ILE A 13 -40.61 -17.94 -12.65
CA ILE A 13 -41.31 -19.18 -12.27
C ILE A 13 -40.82 -20.36 -13.12
N LEU A 14 -40.71 -20.17 -14.43
CA LEU A 14 -40.19 -21.19 -15.35
C LEU A 14 -38.73 -21.51 -15.09
N LEU A 15 -37.92 -20.52 -14.72
CA LEU A 15 -36.53 -20.73 -14.32
C LEU A 15 -36.43 -21.57 -13.05
N ALA A 16 -37.23 -21.24 -12.02
CA ALA A 16 -37.28 -22.04 -10.79
C ALA A 16 -37.67 -23.49 -11.08
N LYS A 17 -38.70 -23.70 -11.91
CA LYS A 17 -39.11 -25.03 -12.36
C LYS A 17 -37.97 -25.75 -13.10
N TYR A 18 -37.33 -25.08 -14.07
CA TYR A 18 -36.24 -25.64 -14.85
C TYR A 18 -35.06 -26.07 -13.97
N LEU A 19 -34.66 -25.24 -13.00
CA LEU A 19 -33.57 -25.57 -12.09
C LEU A 19 -33.92 -26.78 -11.22
N CYS A 20 -35.12 -26.83 -10.64
CA CYS A 20 -35.57 -27.94 -9.80
C CYS A 20 -35.68 -29.27 -10.57
N GLU A 21 -36.29 -29.25 -11.76
CA GLU A 21 -36.50 -30.46 -12.56
C GLU A 21 -35.20 -31.02 -13.16
N ASN A 22 -34.20 -30.18 -13.39
CA ASN A 22 -32.93 -30.59 -13.99
C ASN A 22 -31.79 -30.75 -12.98
N TYR A 23 -32.00 -30.44 -11.70
CA TYR A 23 -31.01 -30.70 -10.66
C TYR A 23 -30.72 -32.20 -10.57
N LEU A 24 -29.43 -32.57 -10.53
CA LEU A 24 -28.90 -33.94 -10.60
C LEU A 24 -29.14 -34.70 -11.93
N HIS A 25 -29.77 -34.06 -12.92
CA HIS A 25 -30.03 -34.64 -14.24
C HIS A 25 -29.25 -33.93 -15.36
N ASP A 26 -29.04 -32.62 -15.22
CA ASP A 26 -28.19 -31.81 -16.08
C ASP A 26 -26.96 -31.32 -15.30
N ASP A 27 -25.76 -31.59 -15.83
CA ASP A 27 -24.49 -31.27 -15.15
C ASP A 27 -24.31 -29.77 -14.92
N ARG A 28 -24.77 -28.93 -15.86
CA ARG A 28 -24.64 -27.47 -15.78
C ARG A 28 -25.56 -26.91 -14.70
N VAL A 29 -26.82 -27.31 -14.68
CA VAL A 29 -27.79 -26.92 -13.63
C VAL A 29 -27.31 -27.40 -12.27
N THR A 30 -26.84 -28.65 -12.19
CA THR A 30 -26.30 -29.22 -10.95
C THR A 30 -25.11 -28.40 -10.44
N HIS A 31 -24.21 -27.99 -11.34
CA HIS A 31 -23.08 -27.14 -10.99
C HIS A 31 -23.55 -25.77 -10.46
N ILE A 32 -24.44 -25.08 -11.18
CA ILE A 32 -24.98 -23.78 -10.78
C ILE A 32 -25.60 -23.84 -9.37
N VAL A 33 -26.45 -24.84 -9.10
CA VAL A 33 -27.11 -24.99 -7.78
C VAL A 33 -26.13 -25.35 -6.67
N ASN A 34 -25.10 -26.16 -6.97
CA ASN A 34 -24.09 -26.54 -5.96
C ASN A 34 -23.12 -25.40 -5.61
N THR A 35 -22.85 -24.49 -6.54
CA THR A 35 -21.89 -23.39 -6.32
C THR A 35 -22.54 -22.09 -5.89
N THR A 36 -23.85 -21.93 -6.08
CA THR A 36 -24.52 -20.63 -5.98
C THR A 36 -25.78 -20.73 -5.13
N ARG A 37 -25.92 -19.84 -4.14
CA ARG A 37 -27.17 -19.66 -3.39
C ARG A 37 -28.10 -18.71 -4.15
N ILE A 38 -28.99 -19.29 -4.96
CA ILE A 38 -29.90 -18.55 -5.82
C ILE A 38 -31.16 -18.13 -5.06
N HIS A 39 -31.54 -16.87 -5.19
CA HIS A 39 -32.82 -16.36 -4.70
C HIS A 39 -33.65 -15.87 -5.89
N ILE A 40 -34.91 -16.28 -5.96
CA ILE A 40 -35.83 -15.92 -7.05
C ILE A 40 -37.05 -15.24 -6.44
N LEU A 41 -37.31 -13.99 -6.83
CA LEU A 41 -38.50 -13.23 -6.46
C LEU A 41 -39.34 -12.97 -7.73
N PRO A 42 -40.34 -13.81 -8.04
CA PRO A 42 -41.12 -13.66 -9.26
C PRO A 42 -41.89 -12.34 -9.36
N SER A 43 -42.38 -11.81 -8.23
CA SER A 43 -43.13 -10.55 -8.21
C SER A 43 -42.83 -9.72 -6.97
N MET A 44 -42.24 -8.55 -7.20
CA MET A 44 -42.08 -7.50 -6.18
C MET A 44 -43.35 -6.64 -6.03
N ASN A 45 -44.18 -6.56 -7.08
CA ASN A 45 -45.44 -5.79 -7.08
C ASN A 45 -46.61 -6.70 -7.51
N PRO A 46 -47.05 -7.62 -6.64
CA PRO A 46 -48.18 -8.49 -6.94
C PRO A 46 -49.49 -7.69 -7.08
N ASP A 47 -49.70 -6.64 -6.27
CA ASP A 47 -50.93 -5.84 -6.30
C ASP A 47 -51.12 -5.09 -7.63
N GLY A 48 -50.03 -4.56 -8.19
CA GLY A 48 -50.05 -3.95 -9.53
C GLY A 48 -50.36 -4.98 -10.62
N PHE A 49 -49.85 -6.22 -10.49
CA PHE A 49 -50.11 -7.29 -11.46
C PHE A 49 -51.59 -7.67 -11.49
N GLU A 50 -52.26 -7.77 -10.34
CA GLU A 50 -53.71 -8.08 -10.28
C GLU A 50 -54.58 -6.98 -10.93
N LYS A 51 -54.08 -5.74 -11.01
CA LYS A 51 -54.74 -4.63 -11.73
C LYS A 51 -54.44 -4.63 -13.24
N ALA A 52 -53.35 -5.25 -13.66
CA ALA A 52 -52.90 -5.26 -15.05
C ALA A 52 -53.81 -6.12 -15.93
N LYS A 53 -53.75 -5.91 -17.25
CA LYS A 53 -54.59 -6.64 -18.22
C LYS A 53 -53.72 -7.31 -19.28
N GLU A 54 -53.98 -8.58 -19.51
CA GLU A 54 -53.38 -9.34 -20.62
C GLU A 54 -53.67 -8.64 -21.96
N GLY A 55 -52.65 -8.56 -22.82
CA GLY A 55 -52.70 -7.84 -24.08
C GLY A 55 -52.31 -6.36 -23.98
N ASP A 56 -51.92 -5.86 -22.80
CA ASP A 56 -51.37 -4.50 -22.65
C ASP A 56 -49.97 -4.41 -23.28
N GLU A 57 -49.86 -3.68 -24.38
CA GLU A 57 -48.59 -3.52 -25.09
C GLU A 57 -47.65 -2.54 -24.39
N ASP A 58 -48.11 -1.32 -24.09
CA ASP A 58 -47.30 -0.21 -23.60
C ASP A 58 -47.95 0.64 -22.50
N GLY A 59 -49.10 0.22 -21.97
CA GLY A 59 -49.88 0.95 -20.98
C GLY A 59 -49.23 1.09 -19.59
N PHE A 60 -49.97 1.74 -18.70
CA PHE A 60 -49.56 2.06 -17.32
C PHE A 60 -50.48 1.43 -16.26
N VAL A 61 -51.57 0.78 -16.67
CA VAL A 61 -52.54 0.18 -15.74
C VAL A 61 -51.88 -1.02 -15.06
N GLY A 62 -51.68 -0.93 -13.74
CA GLY A 62 -50.98 -1.97 -12.97
C GLY A 62 -49.47 -1.78 -12.88
N ARG A 63 -48.90 -0.69 -13.42
CA ARG A 63 -47.46 -0.41 -13.31
C ARG A 63 -47.04 -0.13 -11.85
N ALA A 64 -47.72 0.82 -11.22
CA ALA A 64 -47.47 1.26 -9.85
C ALA A 64 -47.98 0.26 -8.81
N ASN A 65 -47.60 0.43 -7.53
CA ASN A 65 -48.07 -0.43 -6.44
C ASN A 65 -49.54 -0.15 -6.05
N ALA A 66 -50.03 -0.76 -4.97
CA ALA A 66 -51.41 -0.56 -4.51
C ALA A 66 -51.76 0.91 -4.19
N LYS A 67 -50.76 1.72 -3.82
CA LYS A 67 -50.88 3.15 -3.50
C LYS A 67 -50.51 4.07 -4.67
N ASP A 68 -50.45 3.53 -5.88
CA ASP A 68 -50.12 4.26 -7.10
C ASP A 68 -48.73 4.94 -7.10
N VAL A 69 -47.76 4.35 -6.39
CA VAL A 69 -46.35 4.76 -6.40
C VAL A 69 -45.52 3.84 -7.31
N ASP A 70 -44.66 4.42 -8.16
CA ASP A 70 -43.70 3.67 -8.96
C ASP A 70 -42.55 3.17 -8.06
N LEU A 71 -42.48 1.85 -7.86
CA LEU A 71 -41.46 1.23 -7.00
C LEU A 71 -40.04 1.42 -7.55
N ASN A 72 -39.87 1.63 -8.86
CA ASN A 72 -38.57 1.95 -9.46
C ASN A 72 -38.23 3.45 -9.44
N ARG A 73 -38.96 4.23 -8.64
CA ARG A 73 -38.66 5.63 -8.29
C ARG A 73 -38.60 5.84 -6.78
N ASN A 74 -38.77 4.78 -5.99
CA ASN A 74 -39.03 4.85 -4.56
C ASN A 74 -37.80 4.52 -3.68
N PHE A 75 -36.69 4.07 -4.28
CA PHE A 75 -35.44 3.84 -3.56
C PHE A 75 -34.68 5.16 -3.31
N PRO A 76 -33.88 5.24 -2.23
CA PRO A 76 -32.96 6.36 -2.03
C PRO A 76 -31.96 6.51 -3.18
N ASP A 77 -31.81 7.73 -3.69
CA ASP A 77 -30.96 8.05 -4.84
C ASP A 77 -29.69 8.83 -4.42
N GLN A 78 -28.59 8.63 -5.15
CA GLN A 78 -27.31 9.31 -4.91
C GLN A 78 -27.34 10.83 -5.16
N TYR A 79 -28.29 11.33 -5.95
CA TYR A 79 -28.44 12.75 -6.29
C TYR A 79 -29.54 13.47 -5.50
N GLY A 80 -30.17 12.79 -4.54
CA GLY A 80 -31.07 13.39 -3.58
C GLY A 80 -32.43 12.73 -3.48
N ARG A 81 -33.35 13.40 -2.79
CA ARG A 81 -34.72 12.92 -2.57
C ARG A 81 -35.68 13.51 -3.60
N THR A 82 -36.52 12.66 -4.18
CA THR A 82 -37.68 13.00 -5.02
C THR A 82 -38.96 12.91 -4.19
N GLU A 83 -40.12 13.28 -4.77
CA GLU A 83 -41.40 13.09 -4.08
C GLU A 83 -41.71 11.59 -3.93
N GLU A 84 -41.41 10.79 -4.96
CA GLU A 84 -41.65 9.36 -4.94
C GLU A 84 -40.79 8.63 -3.91
N ASN A 85 -39.51 8.97 -3.70
CA ASN A 85 -38.65 8.29 -2.71
C ASN A 85 -38.63 8.95 -1.32
N ARG A 86 -39.46 9.97 -1.09
CA ARG A 86 -39.56 10.63 0.22
C ARG A 86 -40.07 9.69 1.31
N ILE A 87 -40.96 8.77 0.95
CA ILE A 87 -41.54 7.75 1.83
C ILE A 87 -41.45 6.39 1.14
N GLN A 88 -40.66 5.49 1.69
CA GLN A 88 -40.52 4.13 1.18
C GLN A 88 -41.86 3.39 1.29
N GLN A 89 -42.24 2.71 0.21
CA GLN A 89 -43.36 1.79 0.15
C GLN A 89 -43.03 0.48 0.87
N PRO A 90 -44.01 -0.27 1.39
CA PRO A 90 -43.74 -1.51 2.11
C PRO A 90 -42.96 -2.53 1.28
N GLU A 91 -43.20 -2.60 -0.03
CA GLU A 91 -42.46 -3.46 -0.95
C GLU A 91 -40.99 -3.03 -1.05
N THR A 92 -40.75 -1.72 -1.19
CA THR A 92 -39.39 -1.15 -1.24
C THR A 92 -38.64 -1.38 0.07
N GLU A 93 -39.27 -1.15 1.22
CA GLU A 93 -38.67 -1.38 2.54
C GLU A 93 -38.32 -2.86 2.75
N ALA A 94 -39.21 -3.78 2.34
CA ALA A 94 -38.95 -5.21 2.39
C ALA A 94 -37.72 -5.60 1.55
N ILE A 95 -37.58 -5.04 0.34
CA ILE A 95 -36.41 -5.28 -0.51
C ILE A 95 -35.13 -4.67 0.06
N ILE A 96 -35.18 -3.45 0.60
CA ILE A 96 -34.02 -2.84 1.27
C ILE A 96 -33.53 -3.73 2.42
N ASN A 97 -34.44 -4.19 3.27
CA ASN A 97 -34.12 -5.09 4.38
C ASN A 97 -33.53 -6.42 3.89
N TRP A 98 -34.06 -6.95 2.77
CA TRP A 98 -33.57 -8.18 2.19
C TRP A 98 -32.16 -8.07 1.59
N ILE A 99 -31.89 -6.97 0.87
CA ILE A 99 -30.56 -6.64 0.31
C ILE A 99 -29.52 -6.55 1.43
N GLN A 100 -29.89 -6.01 2.59
CA GLN A 100 -28.98 -5.89 3.74
C GLN A 100 -28.77 -7.20 4.50
N ALA A 101 -29.74 -8.12 4.47
CA ALA A 101 -29.71 -9.36 5.23
C ALA A 101 -28.88 -10.46 4.57
N VAL A 102 -28.70 -10.42 3.25
CA VAL A 102 -28.01 -11.45 2.47
C VAL A 102 -26.83 -10.79 1.74
N PRO A 103 -25.64 -11.43 1.72
CA PRO A 103 -24.50 -10.91 0.95
C PRO A 103 -24.70 -11.18 -0.55
N PHE A 104 -25.66 -10.50 -1.18
CA PHE A 104 -25.87 -10.57 -2.62
C PHE A 104 -24.64 -10.03 -3.37
N VAL A 105 -24.25 -10.73 -4.43
CA VAL A 105 -23.07 -10.41 -5.26
C VAL A 105 -23.49 -9.93 -6.65
N LEU A 106 -24.41 -10.65 -7.27
CA LEU A 106 -24.94 -10.38 -8.61
C LEU A 106 -26.47 -10.48 -8.57
N SER A 107 -27.16 -9.53 -9.20
CA SER A 107 -28.62 -9.48 -9.30
C SER A 107 -29.05 -9.04 -10.71
N ALA A 108 -30.27 -9.42 -11.08
CA ALA A 108 -30.95 -8.80 -12.22
C ALA A 108 -32.43 -8.63 -11.89
N ASN A 109 -32.95 -7.43 -12.12
CA ASN A 109 -34.37 -7.13 -12.05
C ASN A 109 -34.96 -7.13 -13.47
N LEU A 110 -36.11 -7.78 -13.67
CA LEU A 110 -36.71 -7.97 -15.00
C LEU A 110 -37.89 -7.02 -15.24
N HIS A 111 -37.90 -6.44 -16.44
CA HIS A 111 -38.83 -5.42 -16.92
C HIS A 111 -39.36 -5.75 -18.32
N GLY A 112 -40.38 -5.01 -18.76
CA GLY A 112 -40.92 -5.07 -20.11
C GLY A 112 -41.28 -3.68 -20.64
N GLY A 113 -41.30 -3.55 -21.95
CA GLY A 113 -41.51 -2.28 -22.66
C GLY A 113 -40.40 -1.96 -23.67
N SER A 114 -39.25 -2.63 -23.57
CA SER A 114 -38.19 -2.62 -24.58
C SER A 114 -37.46 -3.98 -24.63
N LEU A 115 -36.34 -4.07 -25.35
CA LEU A 115 -35.51 -5.27 -25.42
C LEU A 115 -34.02 -4.90 -25.34
N VAL A 116 -33.51 -4.80 -24.11
CA VAL A 116 -32.15 -4.32 -23.82
C VAL A 116 -31.71 -4.71 -22.41
N ALA A 117 -30.42 -4.99 -22.22
CA ALA A 117 -29.81 -5.07 -20.89
C ALA A 117 -29.30 -3.69 -20.45
N ASN A 118 -30.00 -3.08 -19.51
CA ASN A 118 -29.69 -1.79 -18.91
C ASN A 118 -28.72 -1.94 -17.74
N TYR A 119 -27.75 -1.04 -17.63
CA TYR A 119 -26.73 -1.08 -16.59
C TYR A 119 -26.42 0.30 -15.98
N PRO A 120 -25.89 0.35 -14.74
CA PRO A 120 -25.64 1.59 -14.01
C PRO A 120 -24.72 2.60 -14.70
N PHE A 121 -24.85 3.89 -14.40
CA PHE A 121 -25.90 4.48 -13.56
C PHE A 121 -27.17 4.82 -14.34
N ASP A 122 -28.29 4.84 -13.64
CA ASP A 122 -29.65 5.11 -14.14
C ASP A 122 -30.01 6.61 -14.15
N ASP A 123 -29.35 7.42 -13.32
CA ASP A 123 -29.55 8.88 -13.26
C ASP A 123 -28.23 9.64 -13.42
N ASN A 124 -28.26 10.98 -13.52
CA ASN A 124 -27.09 11.83 -13.53
C ASN A 124 -27.32 13.20 -12.85
N ALA A 125 -26.25 13.76 -12.24
CA ALA A 125 -26.31 14.98 -11.44
C ALA A 125 -26.50 16.32 -12.19
N VAL A 126 -26.60 16.32 -13.54
CA VAL A 126 -26.54 17.58 -14.30
C VAL A 126 -27.93 18.12 -14.58
N GLU A 127 -28.10 19.40 -14.27
CA GLU A 127 -29.25 20.20 -14.67
C GLU A 127 -28.96 20.95 -15.99
N PRO A 128 -29.88 20.92 -16.98
CA PRO A 128 -31.12 20.14 -17.01
C PRO A 128 -30.83 18.64 -17.17
N ARG A 129 -31.66 17.79 -16.55
CA ARG A 129 -31.55 16.32 -16.65
C ARG A 129 -31.79 15.88 -18.09
N MET A 130 -30.71 15.64 -18.83
CA MET A 130 -30.77 15.18 -20.21
C MET A 130 -30.21 13.76 -20.33
N PRO A 131 -30.74 12.92 -21.26
CA PRO A 131 -30.19 11.60 -21.54
C PRO A 131 -28.73 11.71 -21.98
N ARG A 132 -27.83 11.17 -21.17
CA ARG A 132 -26.39 11.15 -21.45
C ARG A 132 -25.70 10.08 -20.59
N PRO A 133 -24.61 9.48 -21.07
CA PRO A 133 -23.93 8.44 -20.31
C PRO A 133 -23.45 8.92 -18.95
N ASN A 134 -23.76 8.14 -17.91
CA ASN A 134 -23.18 8.28 -16.58
C ASN A 134 -22.55 6.95 -16.14
N TYR A 135 -21.23 6.89 -16.26
CA TYR A 135 -20.49 5.64 -16.04
C TYR A 135 -20.20 5.41 -14.56
N SER A 136 -20.55 4.24 -14.07
CA SER A 136 -20.15 3.80 -12.73
C SER A 136 -18.65 3.48 -12.66
N PRO A 137 -18.03 3.50 -11.46
CA PRO A 137 -16.64 3.07 -11.28
C PRO A 137 -16.36 1.68 -11.88
N ASP A 138 -17.34 0.78 -11.82
CA ASP A 138 -17.28 -0.59 -12.35
C ASP A 138 -17.90 -0.75 -13.75
N ASN A 139 -18.03 0.33 -14.53
CA ASN A 139 -18.65 0.29 -15.86
C ASN A 139 -18.13 -0.83 -16.77
N LYS A 140 -16.84 -1.17 -16.69
CA LYS A 140 -16.23 -2.25 -17.50
C LYS A 140 -16.88 -3.62 -17.22
N ILE A 141 -17.10 -3.98 -15.96
CA ILE A 141 -17.72 -5.26 -15.60
C ILE A 141 -19.22 -5.23 -15.86
N PHE A 142 -19.91 -4.10 -15.62
CA PHE A 142 -21.32 -3.95 -15.97
C PHE A 142 -21.59 -4.16 -17.47
N GLN A 143 -20.79 -3.53 -18.35
CA GLN A 143 -20.90 -3.76 -19.79
C GLN A 143 -20.62 -5.22 -20.17
N TYR A 144 -19.68 -5.88 -19.48
CA TYR A 144 -19.40 -7.29 -19.72
C TYR A 144 -20.62 -8.14 -19.35
N LEU A 145 -21.18 -7.97 -18.15
CA LEU A 145 -22.36 -8.69 -17.66
C LEU A 145 -23.58 -8.48 -18.57
N ALA A 146 -23.84 -7.23 -18.97
CA ALA A 146 -24.94 -6.89 -19.87
C ALA A 146 -24.77 -7.57 -21.24
N ARG A 147 -23.54 -7.60 -21.79
CA ARG A 147 -23.24 -8.29 -23.06
C ARG A 147 -23.39 -9.80 -22.95
N VAL A 148 -23.10 -10.41 -21.80
CA VAL A 148 -23.30 -11.86 -21.59
C VAL A 148 -24.78 -12.19 -21.78
N TYR A 149 -25.67 -11.41 -21.19
CA TYR A 149 -27.11 -11.62 -21.34
C TYR A 149 -27.58 -11.34 -22.77
N SER A 150 -27.23 -10.17 -23.31
CA SER A 150 -27.76 -9.69 -24.59
C SER A 150 -27.31 -10.53 -25.79
N LYS A 151 -26.05 -10.99 -25.79
CA LYS A 151 -25.50 -11.85 -26.86
C LYS A 151 -26.04 -13.27 -26.84
N ALA A 152 -26.44 -13.77 -25.67
CA ALA A 152 -27.08 -15.07 -25.55
C ALA A 152 -28.54 -15.04 -26.02
N HIS A 153 -29.18 -13.87 -25.97
CA HIS A 153 -30.55 -13.69 -26.43
C HIS A 153 -30.58 -13.63 -27.98
N PRO A 154 -31.52 -14.31 -28.65
CA PRO A 154 -31.54 -14.42 -30.12
C PRO A 154 -31.58 -13.09 -30.88
N THR A 155 -32.28 -12.08 -30.36
CA THR A 155 -32.49 -10.80 -31.06
C THR A 155 -32.00 -9.55 -30.30
N MET A 156 -31.77 -9.60 -28.99
CA MET A 156 -31.44 -8.41 -28.19
C MET A 156 -30.14 -7.76 -28.67
N HIS A 157 -29.09 -8.56 -28.92
CA HIS A 157 -27.79 -8.08 -29.40
C HIS A 157 -27.83 -7.36 -30.75
N LEU A 158 -28.89 -7.52 -31.53
CA LEU A 158 -29.07 -6.80 -32.79
C LEU A 158 -29.32 -5.30 -32.56
N GLY A 159 -29.70 -4.91 -31.33
CA GLY A 159 -29.91 -3.52 -30.95
C GLY A 159 -31.13 -2.86 -31.58
N LEU A 160 -32.07 -3.66 -32.06
CA LEU A 160 -33.32 -3.26 -32.69
C LEU A 160 -34.49 -3.80 -31.87
N PRO A 161 -34.85 -3.14 -30.76
CA PRO A 161 -35.74 -3.72 -29.77
C PRO A 161 -37.16 -3.89 -30.30
N CYS A 162 -37.84 -2.77 -30.62
CA CYS A 162 -39.29 -2.77 -30.85
C CYS A 162 -39.68 -2.10 -32.18
N PRO A 163 -40.58 -2.71 -32.98
CA PRO A 163 -41.04 -2.12 -34.23
C PRO A 163 -41.70 -0.74 -34.08
N LYS A 164 -42.37 -0.51 -32.95
CA LYS A 164 -43.08 0.75 -32.62
C LYS A 164 -42.12 1.89 -32.29
N TYR A 165 -40.97 1.59 -31.69
CA TYR A 165 -39.97 2.57 -31.24
C TYR A 165 -38.74 2.51 -32.14
N GLN A 166 -38.91 2.95 -33.39
CA GLN A 166 -37.84 2.90 -34.40
C GLN A 166 -36.62 3.77 -34.07
N GLU A 167 -36.73 4.67 -33.10
CA GLU A 167 -35.63 5.53 -32.64
C GLU A 167 -34.73 4.82 -31.61
N GLU A 168 -35.21 3.77 -30.94
CA GLU A 168 -34.41 3.01 -29.98
C GLU A 168 -33.34 2.20 -30.69
N ARG A 169 -32.08 2.48 -30.36
CA ARG A 169 -30.90 1.79 -30.86
C ARG A 169 -29.97 1.50 -29.72
N PHE A 170 -29.77 0.21 -29.44
CA PHE A 170 -28.92 -0.26 -28.36
C PHE A 170 -27.82 -1.15 -28.95
N PRO A 171 -26.69 -0.58 -29.40
CA PRO A 171 -25.57 -1.38 -29.93
C PRO A 171 -25.20 -2.51 -28.96
N ASP A 172 -24.99 -3.71 -29.49
CA ASP A 172 -24.80 -4.95 -28.73
C ASP A 172 -25.97 -5.35 -27.79
N GLY A 173 -27.13 -4.71 -27.88
CA GLY A 173 -28.29 -4.98 -27.02
C GLY A 173 -28.11 -4.55 -25.57
N ILE A 174 -27.25 -3.56 -25.31
CA ILE A 174 -26.98 -3.02 -23.97
C ILE A 174 -27.14 -1.50 -23.95
N THR A 175 -27.45 -0.93 -22.79
CA THR A 175 -27.47 0.53 -22.60
C THR A 175 -27.07 0.93 -21.19
N ASN A 176 -26.40 2.08 -21.07
CA ASN A 176 -26.31 2.77 -19.78
C ASN A 176 -27.66 3.43 -19.49
N GLY A 177 -28.18 3.31 -18.27
CA GLY A 177 -29.51 3.81 -17.94
C GLY A 177 -29.67 5.30 -18.18
N ALA A 178 -28.79 6.11 -17.61
CA ALA A 178 -28.82 7.56 -17.78
C ALA A 178 -28.66 8.00 -19.25
N ALA A 179 -27.99 7.20 -20.09
CA ALA A 179 -27.87 7.47 -21.54
C ALA A 179 -29.18 7.22 -22.29
N TRP A 180 -30.00 6.28 -21.84
CA TRP A 180 -31.31 5.99 -22.43
C TRP A 180 -32.34 7.03 -21.96
N TYR A 181 -32.59 7.10 -20.66
CA TYR A 181 -33.37 8.14 -20.00
C TYR A 181 -33.12 8.13 -18.50
N TYR A 182 -33.32 9.26 -17.83
CA TYR A 182 -33.04 9.36 -16.40
C TYR A 182 -34.06 8.60 -15.53
N VAL A 183 -33.56 7.86 -14.55
CA VAL A 183 -34.35 7.11 -13.57
C VAL A 183 -33.80 7.37 -12.17
N SER A 184 -34.32 8.41 -11.50
CA SER A 184 -33.98 8.68 -10.10
C SER A 184 -34.69 7.70 -9.17
N GLY A 185 -33.98 7.18 -8.18
CA GLY A 185 -34.56 6.30 -7.15
C GLY A 185 -34.89 4.88 -7.63
N GLY A 186 -34.13 4.41 -8.63
CA GLY A 186 -34.20 3.04 -9.12
C GLY A 186 -33.52 2.03 -8.17
N MET A 187 -33.99 0.79 -8.21
CA MET A 187 -33.43 -0.31 -7.38
C MET A 187 -32.04 -0.75 -7.83
N GLN A 188 -31.76 -0.65 -9.13
CA GLN A 188 -30.50 -1.08 -9.75
C GLN A 188 -29.30 -0.34 -9.14
N ASP A 189 -29.37 1.00 -9.12
CA ASP A 189 -28.30 1.84 -8.58
C ASP A 189 -28.25 1.73 -7.04
N TYR A 190 -29.40 1.57 -6.36
CA TYR A 190 -29.45 1.36 -4.92
C TYR A 190 -28.63 0.14 -4.49
N ASN A 191 -28.77 -0.99 -5.19
CA ASN A 191 -28.00 -2.22 -4.92
C ASN A 191 -26.49 -1.94 -4.93
N TYR A 192 -26.00 -1.32 -6.00
CA TYR A 192 -24.57 -1.07 -6.20
C TYR A 192 -24.00 -0.04 -5.20
N LEU A 193 -24.81 0.92 -4.77
CA LEU A 193 -24.35 1.99 -3.87
C LEU A 193 -24.46 1.62 -2.38
N ASN A 194 -25.41 0.77 -2.00
CA ASN A 194 -25.75 0.49 -0.60
C ASN A 194 -25.45 -0.96 -0.18
N SER A 195 -24.91 -1.78 -1.08
CA SER A 195 -24.51 -3.15 -0.80
C SER A 195 -23.30 -3.55 -1.66
N ASN A 196 -22.88 -4.81 -1.58
CA ASN A 196 -21.87 -5.37 -2.47
C ASN A 196 -22.45 -5.88 -3.81
N CYS A 197 -23.77 -5.79 -4.01
CA CYS A 197 -24.49 -6.41 -5.11
C CYS A 197 -24.43 -5.59 -6.39
N PHE A 198 -24.09 -6.23 -7.50
CA PHE A 198 -24.12 -5.66 -8.83
C PHE A 198 -25.43 -6.05 -9.50
N GLU A 199 -26.31 -5.07 -9.75
CA GLU A 199 -27.60 -5.32 -10.38
C GLU A 199 -27.66 -4.80 -11.82
N LEU A 200 -28.29 -5.57 -12.71
CA LEU A 200 -28.75 -5.13 -14.03
C LEU A 200 -30.27 -5.01 -14.06
N THR A 201 -30.78 -4.05 -14.83
CA THR A 201 -32.18 -3.99 -15.24
C THR A 201 -32.30 -4.62 -16.63
N ILE A 202 -33.15 -5.63 -16.81
CA ILE A 202 -33.27 -6.35 -18.07
C ILE A 202 -34.67 -6.20 -18.64
N GLU A 203 -34.77 -5.50 -19.76
CA GLU A 203 -35.98 -5.40 -20.55
C GLU A 203 -36.09 -6.64 -21.45
N VAL A 204 -37.01 -7.55 -21.12
CA VAL A 204 -37.08 -8.88 -21.76
C VAL A 204 -38.00 -8.94 -22.98
N GLY A 205 -38.66 -7.83 -23.33
CA GLY A 205 -39.65 -7.81 -24.40
C GLY A 205 -40.38 -6.48 -24.55
N CYS A 206 -40.74 -6.17 -25.80
CA CYS A 206 -41.45 -4.94 -26.15
C CYS A 206 -42.85 -4.83 -25.57
N TYR A 207 -43.56 -5.94 -25.52
CA TYR A 207 -44.92 -6.00 -25.00
C TYR A 207 -44.86 -6.20 -23.49
N LYS A 208 -45.39 -5.24 -22.73
CA LYS A 208 -45.38 -5.29 -21.26
C LYS A 208 -46.15 -6.51 -20.73
N TYR A 209 -47.38 -6.73 -21.24
CA TYR A 209 -48.22 -7.88 -20.91
C TYR A 209 -48.71 -8.59 -22.19
N PRO A 210 -47.88 -9.44 -22.82
CA PRO A 210 -48.27 -10.16 -24.03
C PRO A 210 -49.33 -11.23 -23.73
N ASN A 211 -49.99 -11.72 -24.79
CA ASN A 211 -50.89 -12.86 -24.66
C ASN A 211 -50.12 -14.09 -24.17
N ARG A 212 -50.73 -14.91 -23.30
CA ARG A 212 -50.17 -16.12 -22.71
C ARG A 212 -49.62 -17.11 -23.74
N THR A 213 -50.14 -17.08 -24.98
CA THR A 213 -49.69 -17.90 -26.09
C THR A 213 -48.25 -17.60 -26.52
N GLU A 214 -47.71 -16.43 -26.19
CA GLU A 214 -46.34 -16.02 -26.50
C GLU A 214 -45.32 -16.39 -25.42
N LEU A 215 -45.75 -16.73 -24.21
CA LEU A 215 -44.86 -17.05 -23.08
C LEU A 215 -43.84 -18.17 -23.39
N PRO A 216 -44.19 -19.27 -24.11
CA PRO A 216 -43.21 -20.27 -24.49
C PRO A 216 -42.06 -19.71 -25.35
N LYS A 217 -42.35 -18.73 -26.21
CA LYS A 217 -41.33 -18.06 -27.02
C LYS A 217 -40.41 -17.22 -26.14
N TYR A 218 -40.95 -16.40 -25.24
CA TYR A 218 -40.15 -15.60 -24.30
C TYR A 218 -39.22 -16.45 -23.46
N TRP A 219 -39.70 -17.60 -22.98
CA TRP A 219 -38.87 -18.56 -22.24
C TRP A 219 -37.71 -19.09 -23.10
N LEU A 220 -37.99 -19.55 -24.32
CA LEU A 220 -36.95 -20.06 -25.21
C LEU A 220 -35.91 -18.99 -25.56
N ASP A 221 -36.35 -17.74 -25.75
CA ASP A 221 -35.48 -16.62 -26.10
C ASP A 221 -34.59 -16.17 -24.91
N ASN A 222 -35.05 -16.33 -23.65
CA ASN A 222 -34.34 -15.83 -22.46
C ASN A 222 -33.67 -16.91 -21.59
N ARG A 223 -34.04 -18.20 -21.71
CA ARG A 223 -33.52 -19.27 -20.85
C ARG A 223 -32.00 -19.33 -20.82
N GLU A 224 -31.36 -19.31 -21.99
CA GLU A 224 -29.89 -19.39 -22.08
C GLU A 224 -29.22 -18.14 -21.50
N SER A 225 -29.78 -16.95 -21.75
CA SER A 225 -29.31 -15.69 -21.19
C SER A 225 -29.36 -15.69 -19.65
N LEU A 226 -30.47 -16.17 -19.06
CA LEU A 226 -30.63 -16.27 -17.62
C LEU A 226 -29.60 -17.22 -16.99
N LEU A 227 -29.38 -18.39 -17.60
CA LEU A 227 -28.39 -19.37 -17.10
C LEU A 227 -26.96 -18.80 -17.20
N LEU A 228 -26.58 -18.21 -18.34
CA LEU A 228 -25.25 -17.63 -18.52
C LEU A 228 -24.99 -16.43 -17.60
N PHE A 229 -26.02 -15.64 -17.32
CA PHE A 229 -25.94 -14.52 -16.39
C PHE A 229 -25.69 -15.01 -14.96
N MET A 230 -26.44 -16.00 -14.48
CA MET A 230 -26.23 -16.58 -13.14
C MET A 230 -24.82 -17.15 -12.96
N GLU A 231 -24.25 -17.75 -14.00
CA GLU A 231 -22.87 -18.26 -13.96
C GLU A 231 -21.81 -17.16 -13.79
N GLN A 232 -22.13 -15.90 -14.09
CA GLN A 232 -21.15 -14.81 -13.93
C GLN A 232 -20.88 -14.44 -12.46
N VAL A 233 -21.69 -14.89 -11.51
CA VAL A 233 -21.49 -14.59 -10.08
C VAL A 233 -20.16 -15.13 -9.54
N ASN A 234 -19.62 -16.18 -10.17
CA ASN A 234 -18.36 -16.82 -9.76
C ASN A 234 -17.11 -16.17 -10.39
N ARG A 235 -17.27 -15.18 -11.29
CA ARG A 235 -16.16 -14.47 -11.94
C ARG A 235 -15.48 -13.50 -10.96
N GLY A 236 -14.27 -13.08 -11.31
CA GLY A 236 -13.55 -12.02 -10.64
C GLY A 236 -12.63 -12.61 -9.58
N VAL A 237 -12.72 -12.10 -8.36
CA VAL A 237 -11.91 -12.58 -7.23
C VAL A 237 -12.81 -12.85 -6.05
N HIS A 238 -12.66 -13.99 -5.40
CA HIS A 238 -13.38 -14.34 -4.19
C HIS A 238 -12.47 -15.06 -3.21
N GLY A 239 -12.84 -15.11 -1.94
CA GLY A 239 -12.03 -15.80 -0.92
C GLY A 239 -12.39 -15.35 0.48
N PHE A 240 -11.48 -15.59 1.42
CA PHE A 240 -11.67 -15.29 2.84
C PHE A 240 -10.62 -14.34 3.37
N VAL A 241 -11.03 -13.42 4.24
CA VAL A 241 -10.16 -12.57 5.05
C VAL A 241 -10.20 -13.07 6.50
N ARG A 242 -9.06 -13.51 7.00
CA ARG A 242 -8.90 -14.06 8.35
C ARG A 242 -7.79 -13.34 9.10
N SER A 243 -7.82 -13.38 10.43
CA SER A 243 -6.70 -12.94 11.26
C SER A 243 -5.59 -13.99 11.29
N SER A 244 -4.40 -13.62 11.77
CA SER A 244 -3.28 -14.54 12.04
C SER A 244 -3.67 -15.71 12.97
N ALA A 245 -4.67 -15.53 13.82
CA ALA A 245 -5.24 -16.58 14.68
C ALA A 245 -6.26 -17.49 13.97
N GLY A 246 -6.55 -17.27 12.68
CA GLY A 246 -7.50 -18.04 11.88
C GLY A 246 -8.97 -17.59 11.98
N ASN A 247 -9.29 -16.63 12.85
CA ASN A 247 -10.65 -16.11 13.02
C ASN A 247 -11.09 -15.30 11.80
N PRO A 248 -12.36 -15.41 11.35
CA PRO A 248 -12.89 -14.59 10.27
C PRO A 248 -12.91 -13.11 10.63
N ILE A 249 -12.69 -12.23 9.65
CA ILE A 249 -12.77 -10.79 9.82
C ILE A 249 -13.96 -10.26 9.01
N PRO A 250 -15.11 -9.99 9.65
CA PRO A 250 -16.27 -9.41 8.98
C PRO A 250 -16.07 -7.92 8.69
N LYS A 251 -16.74 -7.40 7.66
CA LYS A 251 -16.67 -5.99 7.24
C LYS A 251 -15.25 -5.50 6.92
N ALA A 252 -14.31 -6.40 6.62
CA ALA A 252 -13.05 -6.01 6.00
C ALA A 252 -13.35 -5.42 4.62
N VAL A 253 -12.66 -4.34 4.27
CA VAL A 253 -12.87 -3.59 3.04
C VAL A 253 -11.85 -4.05 2.00
N ILE A 254 -12.34 -4.44 0.83
CA ILE A 254 -11.57 -4.79 -0.36
C ILE A 254 -11.68 -3.63 -1.35
N THR A 255 -10.54 -3.02 -1.69
CA THR A 255 -10.43 -1.98 -2.70
C THR A 255 -9.59 -2.46 -3.88
N VAL A 256 -9.91 -1.95 -5.07
CA VAL A 256 -9.21 -2.28 -6.31
C VAL A 256 -8.58 -1.00 -6.84
N SER A 257 -7.27 -1.00 -7.07
CA SER A 257 -6.55 0.14 -7.61
C SER A 257 -7.18 0.62 -8.92
N GLY A 258 -7.55 1.90 -8.99
CA GLY A 258 -8.18 2.52 -10.16
C GLY A 258 -9.70 2.35 -10.25
N ILE A 259 -10.35 1.62 -9.34
CA ILE A 259 -11.82 1.48 -9.28
C ILE A 259 -12.33 2.07 -7.97
N LYS A 260 -13.06 3.20 -8.06
CA LYS A 260 -13.62 3.94 -6.92
C LYS A 260 -14.92 3.31 -6.38
N HIS A 261 -14.89 2.01 -6.09
CA HIS A 261 -15.99 1.29 -5.45
C HIS A 261 -15.45 0.13 -4.63
N THR A 262 -15.85 0.05 -3.36
CA THR A 262 -15.32 -0.90 -2.39
C THR A 262 -16.31 -2.01 -2.10
N VAL A 263 -15.81 -3.22 -1.86
CA VAL A 263 -16.62 -4.37 -1.41
C VAL A 263 -16.22 -4.74 0.01
N THR A 264 -17.16 -5.29 0.78
CA THR A 264 -16.90 -5.73 2.16
C THR A 264 -17.04 -7.24 2.34
N THR A 265 -16.35 -7.81 3.32
CA THR A 265 -16.52 -9.22 3.71
C THR A 265 -17.83 -9.42 4.49
N ALA A 266 -18.45 -10.59 4.30
CA ALA A 266 -19.59 -11.05 5.09
C ALA A 266 -19.16 -11.62 6.46
N ALA A 267 -20.09 -12.24 7.19
CA ALA A 267 -19.90 -12.66 8.58
C ALA A 267 -18.73 -13.65 8.77
N ASP A 268 -18.52 -14.56 7.81
CA ASP A 268 -17.46 -15.57 7.85
C ASP A 268 -16.14 -15.08 7.24
N GLY A 269 -16.03 -13.77 6.99
CA GLY A 269 -14.87 -13.15 6.37
C GLY A 269 -14.75 -13.44 4.87
N ASP A 270 -15.74 -14.11 4.27
CA ASP A 270 -15.85 -14.34 2.84
C ASP A 270 -16.19 -13.06 2.07
N TYR A 271 -15.65 -12.95 0.86
CA TYR A 271 -15.93 -11.84 -0.05
C TYR A 271 -15.99 -12.32 -1.50
N TRP A 272 -16.68 -11.53 -2.31
CA TRP A 272 -16.75 -11.71 -3.77
C TRP A 272 -16.62 -10.34 -4.43
N ARG A 273 -15.63 -10.20 -5.30
CA ARG A 273 -15.38 -8.99 -6.07
C ARG A 273 -15.44 -9.31 -7.55
N LEU A 274 -16.57 -8.98 -8.18
CA LEU A 274 -16.75 -9.11 -9.62
C LEU A 274 -15.80 -8.16 -10.34
N LEU A 275 -15.05 -8.70 -11.30
CA LEU A 275 -14.10 -7.96 -12.13
C LEU A 275 -14.11 -8.52 -13.55
N ALA A 276 -13.99 -7.62 -14.52
CA ALA A 276 -13.76 -8.02 -15.90
C ALA A 276 -12.35 -8.65 -16.05
N PRO A 277 -12.06 -9.37 -17.15
CA PRO A 277 -10.71 -9.89 -17.39
C PRO A 277 -9.65 -8.79 -17.38
N GLY A 278 -8.53 -9.03 -16.68
CA GLY A 278 -7.46 -8.05 -16.52
C GLY A 278 -6.54 -8.28 -15.32
N SER A 279 -5.49 -7.46 -15.22
CA SER A 279 -4.61 -7.42 -14.04
C SER A 279 -5.06 -6.29 -13.09
N TYR A 280 -5.10 -6.59 -11.80
CA TYR A 280 -5.57 -5.69 -10.76
C TYR A 280 -4.64 -5.74 -9.53
N ASN A 281 -4.62 -4.66 -8.76
CA ASN A 281 -3.98 -4.62 -7.45
C ASN A 281 -5.06 -4.42 -6.40
N LEU A 282 -5.22 -5.42 -5.53
CA LEU A 282 -6.16 -5.39 -4.42
C LEU A 282 -5.49 -4.81 -3.17
N THR A 283 -6.23 -4.02 -2.40
CA THR A 283 -5.85 -3.62 -1.04
C THR A 283 -6.97 -4.01 -0.08
N ILE A 284 -6.60 -4.70 1.00
CA ILE A 284 -7.51 -5.20 2.02
C ILE A 284 -7.21 -4.43 3.29
N SER A 285 -8.24 -3.88 3.91
CA SER A 285 -8.13 -3.12 5.15
C SER A 285 -9.25 -3.46 6.11
N ALA A 286 -8.93 -3.58 7.39
CA ALA A 286 -9.89 -3.81 8.46
C ALA A 286 -9.45 -3.01 9.70
N PRO A 287 -10.38 -2.46 10.49
CA PRO A 287 -10.04 -1.76 11.72
C PRO A 287 -9.20 -2.63 12.67
N GLY A 288 -8.07 -2.11 13.14
CA GLY A 288 -7.15 -2.82 14.04
C GLY A 288 -6.23 -3.84 13.36
N TYR A 289 -6.13 -3.82 12.03
CA TYR A 289 -5.25 -4.70 11.26
C TYR A 289 -4.42 -3.91 10.24
N GLU A 290 -3.23 -4.43 9.95
CA GLU A 290 -2.37 -3.88 8.90
C GLU A 290 -2.98 -4.11 7.51
N LYS A 291 -2.83 -3.12 6.61
CA LYS A 291 -3.34 -3.22 5.24
C LYS A 291 -2.50 -4.22 4.43
N VAL A 292 -3.17 -5.10 3.71
CA VAL A 292 -2.52 -6.09 2.82
C VAL A 292 -2.73 -5.67 1.37
N LYS A 293 -1.67 -5.65 0.56
CA LYS A 293 -1.75 -5.42 -0.88
C LYS A 293 -1.40 -6.70 -1.64
N ALA A 294 -2.17 -7.03 -2.68
CA ALA A 294 -1.90 -8.19 -3.51
C ALA A 294 -2.24 -7.96 -4.99
N PRO A 295 -1.31 -8.26 -5.92
CA PRO A 295 -1.62 -8.30 -7.33
C PRO A 295 -2.45 -9.55 -7.67
N VAL A 296 -3.37 -9.43 -8.62
CA VAL A 296 -4.20 -10.54 -9.10
C VAL A 296 -4.45 -10.40 -10.60
N PHE A 297 -4.44 -11.53 -11.31
CA PHE A 297 -4.83 -11.60 -12.71
C PHE A 297 -6.16 -12.35 -12.83
N VAL A 298 -7.19 -11.67 -13.30
CA VAL A 298 -8.52 -12.24 -13.53
C VAL A 298 -8.58 -12.76 -14.97
N PRO A 299 -8.69 -14.08 -15.17
CA PRO A 299 -8.81 -14.67 -16.51
C PRO A 299 -10.16 -14.39 -17.15
N ASP A 300 -10.25 -14.62 -18.46
CA ASP A 300 -11.54 -14.62 -19.16
C ASP A 300 -12.22 -16.00 -19.08
N ASP A 301 -12.47 -16.45 -17.84
CA ASP A 301 -13.23 -17.66 -17.55
C ASP A 301 -14.34 -17.40 -16.50
N LYS A 302 -15.21 -18.39 -16.30
CA LYS A 302 -16.37 -18.31 -15.40
C LYS A 302 -16.04 -18.67 -13.95
N ASN A 303 -14.85 -19.21 -13.67
CA ASN A 303 -14.53 -19.81 -12.37
C ASN A 303 -13.92 -18.81 -11.38
N GLY A 304 -13.50 -17.64 -11.87
CA GLY A 304 -12.88 -16.60 -11.03
C GLY A 304 -11.56 -17.05 -10.39
N VAL A 305 -11.04 -16.21 -9.51
CA VAL A 305 -9.78 -16.47 -8.80
C VAL A 305 -10.05 -16.53 -7.31
N SER A 306 -9.74 -17.68 -6.70
CA SER A 306 -9.77 -17.82 -5.24
C SER A 306 -8.50 -17.23 -4.62
N LEU A 307 -8.66 -16.21 -3.77
CA LEU A 307 -7.56 -15.54 -3.09
C LEU A 307 -7.92 -15.27 -1.62
N ASN A 308 -7.19 -15.89 -0.71
CA ASN A 308 -7.39 -15.70 0.73
C ASN A 308 -6.37 -14.72 1.30
N PHE A 309 -6.79 -13.95 2.30
CA PHE A 309 -5.97 -12.97 2.99
C PHE A 309 -5.88 -13.30 4.48
N THR A 310 -4.67 -13.24 5.01
CA THR A 310 -4.41 -13.29 6.45
C THR A 310 -3.94 -11.92 6.90
N MET A 311 -4.70 -11.27 7.78
CA MET A 311 -4.42 -9.96 8.33
C MET A 311 -3.71 -10.07 9.68
N ILE A 312 -2.66 -9.29 9.85
CA ILE A 312 -1.91 -9.16 11.10
C ILE A 312 -2.51 -8.02 11.90
N ARG A 313 -2.68 -8.20 13.21
CA ARG A 313 -3.17 -7.12 14.09
C ARG A 313 -2.19 -5.97 14.05
N ASP A 314 -2.72 -4.77 13.92
CA ASP A 314 -1.93 -3.55 14.01
C ASP A 314 -1.69 -3.23 15.50
N ASP A 315 -0.88 -4.07 16.17
CA ASP A 315 -0.52 -3.92 17.58
C ASP A 315 0.86 -3.24 17.69
N PRO A 316 0.91 -1.99 18.18
CA PRO A 316 2.17 -1.28 18.36
C PRO A 316 3.18 -2.02 19.26
N LYS A 317 2.70 -2.83 20.21
CA LYS A 317 3.56 -3.62 21.10
C LYS A 317 4.20 -4.79 20.37
N GLU A 318 3.45 -5.53 19.57
CA GLU A 318 4.01 -6.61 18.74
C GLU A 318 5.05 -6.05 17.75
N TRP A 319 4.75 -4.92 17.11
CA TRP A 319 5.71 -4.23 16.25
C TRP A 319 6.98 -3.82 17.00
N SER A 320 6.87 -3.32 18.23
CA SER A 320 8.03 -2.94 19.05
C SER A 320 8.93 -4.13 19.34
N ILE A 321 8.35 -5.30 19.62
CA ILE A 321 9.11 -6.53 19.87
C ILE A 321 9.94 -6.93 18.64
N SER A 322 9.38 -6.82 17.43
CA SER A 322 10.07 -7.23 16.20
C SER A 322 11.04 -6.19 15.65
N GLU A 323 10.67 -4.91 15.67
CA GLU A 323 11.40 -3.84 14.94
C GLU A 323 12.09 -2.81 15.85
N ASP A 324 11.72 -2.71 17.14
CA ASP A 324 12.19 -1.66 18.05
C ASP A 324 12.62 -2.18 19.42
N PHE A 325 13.16 -3.40 19.47
CA PHE A 325 13.79 -4.02 20.64
C PHE A 325 12.93 -4.03 21.92
N ASP A 326 11.60 -4.12 21.78
CA ASP A 326 10.62 -4.11 22.89
C ASP A 326 10.76 -2.89 23.83
N ILE A 327 11.11 -1.73 23.28
CA ILE A 327 11.26 -0.49 24.05
C ILE A 327 9.87 0.09 24.35
N GLY A 328 9.27 -0.31 25.48
CA GLY A 328 7.95 0.17 25.89
C GLY A 328 7.81 1.70 26.00
N ALA A 329 8.92 2.41 26.27
CA ALA A 329 8.94 3.88 26.30
C ALA A 329 8.77 4.54 24.90
N ASN A 330 8.94 3.77 23.82
CA ASN A 330 8.69 4.20 22.45
C ASN A 330 7.29 3.84 21.95
N VAL A 331 6.48 3.14 22.76
CA VAL A 331 5.11 2.73 22.41
C VAL A 331 4.13 2.85 23.61
N PRO A 332 3.90 4.05 24.16
CA PRO A 332 2.95 4.26 25.25
C PRO A 332 1.49 4.18 24.78
N VAL A 333 0.60 3.64 25.62
CA VAL A 333 -0.87 3.61 25.38
C VAL A 333 -1.49 5.01 25.47
N HIS A 334 -0.83 5.94 26.18
CA HIS A 334 -1.22 7.34 26.33
C HIS A 334 -0.02 8.22 26.01
N ASP A 335 0.31 8.32 24.73
CA ASP A 335 1.33 9.23 24.26
C ASP A 335 1.00 10.65 24.73
N ARG A 336 1.97 11.33 25.34
CA ARG A 336 2.01 12.78 25.58
C ARG A 336 3.39 13.25 25.18
N TYR A 337 3.54 14.53 24.87
CA TYR A 337 4.86 15.08 24.61
C TYR A 337 5.67 15.18 25.92
N LEU A 338 6.98 14.96 25.81
CA LEU A 338 7.94 15.17 26.88
C LEU A 338 8.19 16.67 27.05
N THR A 339 8.14 17.13 28.30
CA THR A 339 8.60 18.47 28.64
C THR A 339 10.10 18.61 28.36
N GLN A 340 10.63 19.85 28.30
CA GLN A 340 12.07 20.05 28.09
C GLN A 340 12.93 19.34 29.16
N LEU A 341 12.46 19.30 30.40
CA LEU A 341 13.13 18.60 31.50
C LEU A 341 13.13 17.08 31.28
N GLU A 342 11.97 16.49 31.01
CA GLU A 342 11.83 15.04 30.80
C GLU A 342 12.59 14.56 29.56
N LEU A 343 12.66 15.37 28.51
CA LEU A 343 13.46 15.12 27.32
C LEU A 343 14.96 15.08 27.65
N SER A 344 15.41 15.92 28.57
CA SER A 344 16.79 15.93 29.05
C SER A 344 17.09 14.73 29.95
N ASP A 345 16.18 14.42 30.87
CA ASP A 345 16.26 13.25 31.74
C ASP A 345 16.33 11.95 30.91
N ALA A 346 15.54 11.85 29.83
CA ALA A 346 15.57 10.71 28.94
C ALA A 346 16.92 10.50 28.23
N LEU A 347 17.63 11.58 27.90
CA LEU A 347 18.99 11.49 27.34
C LEU A 347 20.02 11.12 28.41
N GLU A 348 19.91 11.70 29.62
CA GLU A 348 20.77 11.37 30.75
C GLU A 348 20.64 9.89 31.16
N ASP A 349 19.42 9.36 31.13
CA ASP A 349 19.14 7.96 31.44
C ASP A 349 19.76 7.01 30.40
N LEU A 350 19.86 7.41 29.13
CA LEU A 350 20.55 6.63 28.10
C LEU A 350 22.06 6.57 28.34
N ASP A 351 22.68 7.70 28.70
CA ASP A 351 24.09 7.76 29.08
C ASP A 351 24.37 6.85 30.28
N LYS A 352 23.54 6.90 31.32
CA LYS A 352 23.62 5.99 32.48
C LYS A 352 23.43 4.52 32.09
N TYR A 353 22.56 4.25 31.11
CA TYR A 353 22.24 2.90 30.68
C TYR A 353 23.37 2.22 29.91
N ASP A 354 24.04 2.96 29.01
CA ASP A 354 25.26 2.50 28.32
C ASP A 354 26.27 3.66 28.12
N PRO A 355 27.15 3.90 29.11
CA PRO A 355 28.19 4.92 29.04
C PRO A 355 29.29 4.62 28.02
N SER A 356 29.36 3.39 27.49
CA SER A 356 30.38 3.00 26.51
C SER A 356 30.05 3.51 25.10
N THR A 357 28.76 3.66 24.83
CA THR A 357 28.22 3.99 23.51
C THR A 357 27.63 5.40 23.47
N SER A 358 27.17 5.92 24.60
CA SER A 358 26.48 7.19 24.68
C SER A 358 27.10 8.12 25.73
N TYR A 359 27.01 9.43 25.50
CA TYR A 359 27.54 10.45 26.40
C TYR A 359 26.65 11.69 26.36
N PHE A 360 26.06 12.04 27.51
CA PHE A 360 25.13 13.16 27.62
C PHE A 360 25.86 14.47 27.90
N LEU A 361 25.53 15.49 27.11
CA LEU A 361 26.16 16.80 27.17
C LEU A 361 25.16 17.83 27.69
N ALA A 362 25.20 18.04 29.00
CA ALA A 362 24.42 19.08 29.70
C ALA A 362 25.14 19.72 30.93
N ARG A 363 26.36 19.28 31.29
CA ARG A 363 27.08 19.78 32.49
C ARG A 363 28.55 20.15 32.23
N GLY A 364 28.86 21.45 32.36
CA GLY A 364 30.22 21.97 32.64
C GLY A 364 30.72 23.10 31.72
N ASN A 365 30.97 24.28 32.30
CA ASN A 365 31.85 25.42 31.90
C ASN A 365 32.25 25.66 30.42
N ARG A 366 31.47 25.26 29.42
CA ARG A 366 31.64 25.62 28.01
C ARG A 366 30.32 26.13 27.42
N ILE A 367 30.45 26.94 26.38
CA ILE A 367 29.39 27.75 25.74
C ILE A 367 28.21 26.89 25.22
N ASP A 368 28.37 25.58 25.10
CA ASP A 368 27.37 24.61 24.62
C ASP A 368 26.31 24.16 25.65
N MET A 369 26.25 24.75 26.86
CA MET A 369 25.39 24.28 27.96
C MET A 369 23.87 24.52 27.76
N GLU A 370 23.46 25.41 26.86
CA GLU A 370 22.04 25.74 26.65
C GLU A 370 21.29 24.72 25.77
N ILE A 371 22.02 23.92 24.97
CA ILE A 371 21.43 22.95 24.02
C ILE A 371 21.83 21.54 24.45
N HIS A 372 20.91 20.87 25.14
CA HIS A 372 21.10 19.50 25.59
C HIS A 372 21.16 18.53 24.42
N SER A 373 22.13 17.62 24.45
CA SER A 373 22.34 16.69 23.35
C SER A 373 23.03 15.41 23.81
N LEU A 374 22.85 14.34 23.04
CA LEU A 374 23.44 13.03 23.31
C LEU A 374 24.40 12.65 22.17
N LYS A 375 25.65 12.37 22.50
CA LYS A 375 26.63 11.82 21.56
C LYS A 375 26.52 10.31 21.59
N ILE A 376 26.38 9.65 20.45
CA ILE A 376 26.30 8.18 20.31
C ILE A 376 27.36 7.70 19.32
N SER A 377 28.24 6.80 19.74
CA SER A 377 29.28 6.18 18.90
C SER A 377 29.87 4.97 19.62
N ARG A 378 30.42 4.00 18.87
CA ARG A 378 31.22 2.93 19.50
C ARG A 378 32.45 3.54 20.17
N GLU A 379 32.65 3.29 21.47
CA GLU A 379 33.73 3.89 22.28
C GLU A 379 33.65 5.43 22.28
N VAL A 380 32.57 5.98 22.82
CA VAL A 380 32.24 7.41 22.75
C VAL A 380 33.33 8.36 23.31
N ALA A 381 34.16 7.86 24.23
CA ALA A 381 35.27 8.57 24.87
C ALA A 381 36.60 8.48 24.10
N ALA A 382 36.72 7.62 23.08
CA ALA A 382 37.93 7.48 22.28
C ALA A 382 38.05 8.60 21.23
N PRO A 383 39.28 8.89 20.73
CA PRO A 383 39.47 9.75 19.56
C PRO A 383 38.67 9.21 18.37
N ASN A 384 37.91 10.09 17.72
CA ASN A 384 36.92 9.73 16.70
C ASN A 384 37.11 10.52 15.39
N GLU A 385 38.31 11.05 15.15
CA GLU A 385 38.60 11.87 13.96
C GLU A 385 38.44 11.10 12.63
N ASP A 386 38.52 9.76 12.66
CA ASP A 386 38.35 8.89 11.49
C ASP A 386 36.88 8.50 11.21
N LYS A 387 35.93 8.91 12.07
CA LYS A 387 34.50 8.61 11.95
C LYS A 387 33.72 9.79 11.38
N PHE A 388 32.62 9.54 10.69
CA PHE A 388 31.73 10.58 10.17
C PHE A 388 30.86 11.19 11.28
N ASN A 389 30.82 12.52 11.37
CA ASN A 389 30.01 13.26 12.34
C ASN A 389 28.64 13.58 11.73
N ILE A 390 27.56 12.99 12.24
CA ILE A 390 26.20 13.26 11.76
C ILE A 390 25.38 13.92 12.87
N GLY A 391 24.79 15.08 12.57
CA GLY A 391 23.87 15.78 13.45
C GLY A 391 22.42 15.40 13.16
N LEU A 392 21.65 15.06 14.19
CA LEU A 392 20.21 14.81 14.09
C LEU A 392 19.50 15.84 14.97
N MET A 393 18.74 16.75 14.36
CA MET A 393 18.15 17.92 15.01
C MET A 393 16.62 17.90 14.98
N GLY A 394 16.02 18.33 16.08
CA GLY A 394 14.59 18.47 16.24
C GLY A 394 14.27 19.70 17.10
N GLY A 395 13.01 20.12 17.06
CA GLY A 395 12.54 21.23 17.90
C GLY A 395 13.25 22.55 17.61
N LEU A 396 13.60 22.82 16.35
CA LEU A 396 14.13 24.14 15.93
C LEU A 396 13.06 25.23 16.06
N PHE A 397 11.79 24.83 15.97
CA PHE A 397 10.62 25.66 16.23
C PHE A 397 9.83 25.00 17.38
N ALA A 398 9.48 25.79 18.40
CA ALA A 398 8.65 25.32 19.51
C ALA A 398 7.27 24.80 19.04
N SER A 399 6.75 25.39 17.97
CA SER A 399 5.52 25.02 17.27
C SER A 399 5.58 23.70 16.48
N GLU A 400 6.74 23.04 16.40
CA GLU A 400 6.98 21.79 15.67
C GLU A 400 7.63 20.70 16.54
N PRO A 401 6.91 20.13 17.51
CA PRO A 401 7.52 19.25 18.50
C PRO A 401 7.77 17.82 18.01
N VAL A 402 7.28 17.42 16.83
CA VAL A 402 7.41 16.04 16.35
C VAL A 402 8.86 15.56 16.30
N GLY A 403 9.80 16.41 15.89
CA GLY A 403 11.22 16.08 15.85
C GLY A 403 11.82 15.79 17.23
N ARG A 404 11.29 16.43 18.29
CA ARG A 404 11.73 16.22 19.69
C ARG A 404 11.50 14.78 20.11
N GLU A 405 10.30 14.29 19.87
CA GLU A 405 9.88 12.93 20.23
C GLU A 405 10.59 11.86 19.39
N MET A 406 10.64 12.06 18.07
CA MET A 406 11.24 11.08 17.16
C MET A 406 12.72 10.85 17.47
N LEU A 407 13.46 11.91 17.81
CA LEU A 407 14.89 11.81 18.08
C LEU A 407 15.21 11.14 19.42
N VAL A 408 14.39 11.35 20.46
CA VAL A 408 14.55 10.61 21.72
C VAL A 408 14.24 9.12 21.52
N ARG A 409 13.18 8.79 20.78
CA ARG A 409 12.84 7.39 20.44
C ARG A 409 13.96 6.73 19.64
N PHE A 410 14.54 7.46 18.68
CA PHE A 410 15.67 6.98 17.90
C PHE A 410 16.95 6.81 18.72
N ALA A 411 17.23 7.72 19.65
CA ALA A 411 18.35 7.55 20.57
C ALA A 411 18.22 6.26 21.39
N ARG A 412 17.02 5.96 21.91
CA ARG A 412 16.73 4.69 22.60
C ARG A 412 16.95 3.50 21.68
N HIS A 413 16.39 3.52 20.47
CA HIS A 413 16.55 2.46 19.47
C HIS A 413 18.02 2.11 19.22
N LEU A 414 18.87 3.13 19.01
CA LEU A 414 20.29 2.94 18.73
C LEU A 414 21.05 2.34 19.92
N VAL A 415 20.82 2.85 21.12
CA VAL A 415 21.52 2.37 22.33
C VAL A 415 21.09 0.94 22.70
N TYR A 416 19.79 0.67 22.69
CA TYR A 416 19.26 -0.68 22.98
C TYR A 416 19.65 -1.69 21.90
N GLY A 417 19.60 -1.29 20.62
CA GLY A 417 20.02 -2.14 19.52
C GLY A 417 21.52 -2.47 19.53
N TYR A 418 22.37 -1.50 19.90
CA TYR A 418 23.79 -1.75 20.09
C TYR A 418 24.05 -2.78 21.20
N ARG A 419 23.39 -2.61 22.36
CA ARG A 419 23.50 -3.55 23.49
C ARG A 419 22.94 -4.94 23.17
N SER A 420 21.97 -5.01 22.26
CA SER A 420 21.39 -6.26 21.74
C SER A 420 22.22 -6.89 20.62
N ASN A 421 23.40 -6.33 20.29
CA ASN A 421 24.28 -6.76 19.20
C ASN A 421 23.62 -6.75 17.82
N ASP A 422 22.76 -5.76 17.52
CA ASP A 422 22.24 -5.60 16.18
C ASP A 422 23.38 -5.26 15.19
N SER A 423 23.51 -6.09 14.16
CA SER A 423 24.63 -6.00 13.21
C SER A 423 24.63 -4.69 12.41
N THR A 424 23.45 -4.13 12.12
CA THR A 424 23.30 -2.89 11.34
C THR A 424 23.72 -1.70 12.17
N ILE A 425 23.19 -1.57 13.38
CA ILE A 425 23.51 -0.50 14.34
C ILE A 425 24.98 -0.55 14.72
N MET A 426 25.53 -1.73 15.05
CA MET A 426 26.96 -1.87 15.36
C MET A 426 27.85 -1.39 14.20
N LYS A 427 27.50 -1.77 12.96
CA LYS A 427 28.25 -1.32 11.78
C LYS A 427 28.21 0.19 11.62
N ILE A 428 27.04 0.80 11.83
CA ILE A 428 26.88 2.26 11.73
C ILE A 428 27.71 2.96 12.82
N LEU A 429 27.53 2.61 14.09
CA LEU A 429 28.20 3.27 15.23
C LEU A 429 29.72 3.05 15.27
N ASN A 430 30.23 2.03 14.57
CA ASN A 430 31.67 1.87 14.37
C ASN A 430 32.26 3.00 13.49
N ASN A 431 31.47 3.47 12.52
CA ASN A 431 31.92 4.42 11.50
C ASN A 431 31.42 5.85 11.75
N THR A 432 30.48 6.04 12.67
CA THR A 432 29.83 7.33 12.91
C THR A 432 29.96 7.82 14.34
N VAL A 433 29.83 9.13 14.46
CA VAL A 433 29.55 9.85 15.69
C VAL A 433 28.24 10.56 15.45
N LEU A 434 27.18 10.05 16.06
CA LEU A 434 25.86 10.64 15.96
C LEU A 434 25.68 11.65 17.09
N ARG A 435 25.16 12.83 16.79
CA ARG A 435 24.78 13.83 17.78
C ARG A 435 23.28 14.05 17.71
N ILE A 436 22.57 13.60 18.75
CA ILE A 436 21.12 13.75 18.87
C ILE A 436 20.83 15.05 19.61
N ILE A 437 20.11 15.96 18.95
CA ILE A 437 19.73 17.28 19.47
C ILE A 437 18.20 17.38 19.37
N PRO A 438 17.46 16.80 20.32
CA PRO A 438 16.02 16.63 20.17
C PRO A 438 15.24 17.93 20.38
N GLY A 439 15.69 18.85 21.24
CA GLY A 439 14.99 20.13 21.49
C GLY A 439 15.96 21.30 21.54
N ILE A 440 15.86 22.21 20.56
CA ILE A 440 16.67 23.42 20.46
C ILE A 440 15.92 24.63 21.04
N ASP A 441 14.66 24.81 20.66
CA ASP A 441 13.82 25.90 21.15
C ASP A 441 13.19 25.54 22.52
N PRO A 442 13.46 26.32 23.58
CA PRO A 442 12.94 26.06 24.92
C PRO A 442 11.46 26.48 25.06
N GLY A 443 10.90 27.22 24.10
CA GLY A 443 9.54 27.76 24.16
C GLY A 443 8.44 26.70 24.06
N PHE A 444 8.78 25.44 23.79
CA PHE A 444 7.82 24.34 23.60
C PHE A 444 6.81 24.22 24.75
N ASP A 445 7.28 24.27 26.01
CA ASP A 445 6.44 24.09 27.20
C ASP A 445 5.37 25.21 27.37
N HIS A 446 5.39 26.23 26.50
CA HIS A 446 4.46 27.35 26.47
C HIS A 446 3.59 27.42 25.21
N ILE A 447 3.66 26.43 24.33
CA ILE A 447 2.83 26.37 23.11
C ILE A 447 1.55 25.57 23.38
N GLU A 448 0.41 26.15 23.03
CA GLU A 448 -0.88 25.45 23.08
C GLU A 448 -0.98 24.39 21.98
N MET A 449 -1.43 23.19 22.36
CA MET A 449 -1.56 22.05 21.45
C MET A 449 -2.73 22.25 20.49
N THR A 450 -2.40 22.64 19.26
CA THR A 450 -3.29 22.70 18.10
C THR A 450 -2.57 22.05 16.91
N CYS A 451 -3.25 21.60 15.85
CA CYS A 451 -2.57 20.92 14.74
C CYS A 451 -1.49 21.81 14.07
N ASN A 452 -1.80 23.11 13.90
CA ASN A 452 -0.91 24.09 13.27
C ASN A 452 -0.86 25.39 14.07
N PRO A 453 -0.17 25.41 15.24
CA PRO A 453 0.05 26.64 16.00
C PRO A 453 0.77 27.69 15.15
N LEU A 454 0.47 28.96 15.40
CA LEU A 454 1.14 30.07 14.73
C LEU A 454 2.63 30.08 15.11
N SER A 455 3.50 29.93 14.11
CA SER A 455 4.94 30.12 14.29
C SER A 455 5.21 31.56 14.73
N ARG A 456 5.96 31.70 15.82
CA ARG A 456 6.26 33.00 16.42
C ARG A 456 7.60 33.51 15.89
N SER A 457 7.72 34.82 15.72
CA SER A 457 8.97 35.44 15.24
C SER A 457 10.15 35.25 16.21
N ASP A 458 9.86 34.99 17.48
CA ASP A 458 10.87 34.76 18.51
C ASP A 458 11.34 33.30 18.60
N GLU A 459 10.79 32.37 17.82
CA GLU A 459 11.31 31.00 17.74
C GLU A 459 12.74 30.97 17.16
N VAL A 460 13.56 30.06 17.69
CA VAL A 460 14.99 29.95 17.35
C VAL A 460 15.19 29.79 15.84
N GLY A 461 14.41 28.94 15.19
CA GLY A 461 14.47 28.74 13.74
C GLY A 461 14.26 30.02 12.93
N ASN A 462 13.30 30.86 13.32
CA ASN A 462 13.04 32.13 12.62
C ASN A 462 14.17 33.14 12.82
N GLN A 463 14.81 33.11 13.98
CA GLN A 463 15.92 34.01 14.31
C GLN A 463 17.27 33.60 13.67
N LEU A 464 17.40 32.39 13.13
CA LEU A 464 18.62 31.96 12.44
C LEU A 464 18.96 32.82 11.21
N MET A 465 17.95 33.44 10.59
CA MET A 465 18.15 34.37 9.47
C MET A 465 18.67 35.73 9.92
N ASP A 466 18.45 36.10 11.19
CA ASP A 466 18.91 37.37 11.74
C ASP A 466 20.36 37.26 12.24
N THR A 467 21.27 37.98 11.58
CA THR A 467 22.67 38.06 11.98
C THR A 467 22.88 38.98 13.20
N ARG A 468 21.86 39.76 13.59
CA ARG A 468 21.88 40.69 14.73
C ARG A 468 21.03 40.23 15.91
N THR A 469 20.56 38.97 15.91
CA THR A 469 19.85 38.43 17.07
C THR A 469 20.74 38.42 18.31
N ASN A 470 20.13 38.73 19.46
CA ASN A 470 20.76 38.65 20.79
C ASN A 470 20.38 37.34 21.52
N ASN A 471 19.75 36.39 20.84
CA ASN A 471 19.31 35.13 21.43
C ASN A 471 20.51 34.21 21.71
N SER A 472 20.77 33.93 22.99
CA SER A 472 21.91 33.10 23.40
C SER A 472 21.86 31.71 22.79
N ILE A 473 20.67 31.12 22.63
CA ILE A 473 20.49 29.78 22.03
C ILE A 473 20.89 29.77 20.56
N VAL A 474 20.58 30.83 19.81
CA VAL A 474 21.04 30.96 18.42
C VAL A 474 22.57 31.01 18.37
N HIS A 475 23.21 31.77 19.26
CA HIS A 475 24.67 31.82 19.36
C HIS A 475 25.26 30.47 19.76
N SER A 476 24.66 29.77 20.72
CA SER A 476 25.04 28.44 21.18
C SER A 476 24.91 27.41 20.04
N LEU A 477 23.83 27.45 19.25
CA LEU A 477 23.63 26.59 18.09
C LEU A 477 24.68 26.87 17.01
N ARG A 478 24.91 28.15 16.66
CA ARG A 478 25.97 28.52 15.70
C ARG A 478 27.36 28.10 16.20
N SER A 479 27.62 28.17 17.50
CA SER A 479 28.88 27.73 18.10
C SER A 479 29.04 26.22 17.94
N MET A 480 28.03 25.44 18.32
CA MET A 480 28.00 23.97 18.19
C MET A 480 28.22 23.53 16.73
N LEU A 481 27.52 24.17 15.77
CA LEU A 481 27.69 23.85 14.34
C LEU A 481 29.13 24.09 13.84
N ARG A 482 29.85 25.08 14.39
CA ARG A 482 31.26 25.34 14.05
C ARG A 482 32.23 24.41 14.77
N THR A 483 31.96 24.05 16.02
CA THR A 483 32.88 23.26 16.85
C THR A 483 32.81 21.77 16.54
N GLU A 484 31.62 21.23 16.30
CA GLU A 484 31.40 19.80 16.06
C GLU A 484 31.79 19.38 14.62
N ASN A 485 31.81 20.34 13.68
CA ASN A 485 32.18 20.13 12.27
C ASN A 485 31.45 18.92 11.67
N PHE A 486 30.12 19.02 11.58
CA PHE A 486 29.26 17.97 11.06
C PHE A 486 29.53 17.70 9.57
N ASP A 487 29.53 16.42 9.18
CA ASP A 487 29.62 16.01 7.78
C ASP A 487 28.26 16.05 7.08
N LEU A 488 27.17 15.80 7.83
CA LEU A 488 25.80 15.77 7.36
C LEU A 488 24.84 16.04 8.54
N ILE A 489 23.75 16.76 8.28
CA ILE A 489 22.72 17.04 9.28
C ILE A 489 21.35 16.62 8.74
N LEU A 490 20.55 15.96 9.58
CA LEU A 490 19.12 15.75 9.36
C LEU A 490 18.33 16.55 10.38
N SER A 491 17.35 17.32 9.91
CA SER A 491 16.40 18.05 10.75
C SER A 491 15.00 17.46 10.55
N LEU A 492 14.28 17.16 11.64
CA LEU A 492 12.93 16.59 11.60
C LEU A 492 11.87 17.64 11.92
N HIS A 493 10.85 17.74 11.07
CA HIS A 493 9.83 18.77 11.11
C HIS A 493 8.42 18.23 10.87
N GLY A 494 7.41 19.01 11.25
CA GLY A 494 6.02 18.79 10.86
C GLY A 494 5.58 19.74 9.75
N GLY A 495 4.29 19.71 9.42
CA GLY A 495 3.70 20.59 8.42
C GLY A 495 3.77 20.06 6.98
N GLY A 496 3.78 18.75 6.78
CA GLY A 496 3.68 18.08 5.48
C GLY A 496 4.53 16.80 5.38
N PHE A 497 4.39 16.08 4.27
CA PHE A 497 5.15 14.87 3.95
C PHE A 497 6.08 15.12 2.75
N TYR A 498 7.26 15.67 3.02
CA TYR A 498 8.25 15.99 1.98
C TYR A 498 9.65 16.14 2.56
N ILE A 499 10.65 16.22 1.68
CA ILE A 499 12.03 16.45 2.06
C ILE A 499 12.61 17.66 1.34
N HIS A 500 13.37 18.47 2.09
CA HIS A 500 14.10 19.61 1.58
C HIS A 500 15.60 19.37 1.73
N TYR A 501 16.35 19.88 0.76
CA TYR A 501 17.79 19.86 0.75
C TYR A 501 18.32 21.15 0.09
N PRO A 502 19.56 21.58 0.40
CA PRO A 502 20.07 22.85 -0.07
C PRO A 502 20.27 22.84 -1.59
N THR A 503 19.86 23.92 -2.26
CA THR A 503 19.90 24.03 -3.74
C THR A 503 20.47 25.35 -4.25
N VAL A 504 20.56 26.37 -3.40
CA VAL A 504 20.95 27.73 -3.78
C VAL A 504 22.47 27.86 -3.90
N ASN A 505 22.96 28.48 -4.98
CA ASN A 505 24.37 28.73 -5.27
C ASN A 505 25.27 27.48 -5.33
N LEU A 506 24.73 26.36 -5.84
CA LEU A 506 25.46 25.08 -5.97
C LEU A 506 25.64 24.67 -7.43
N ASN A 507 26.74 23.97 -7.73
CA ASN A 507 26.91 23.25 -8.99
C ASN A 507 25.98 22.02 -9.06
N GLU A 508 25.71 21.52 -10.27
CA GLU A 508 24.76 20.42 -10.48
C GLU A 508 25.20 19.12 -9.80
N GLU A 509 26.51 18.84 -9.72
CA GLU A 509 27.04 17.65 -9.04
C GLU A 509 26.74 17.68 -7.53
N THR A 510 26.92 18.82 -6.87
CA THR A 510 26.61 18.99 -5.45
C THR A 510 25.10 18.92 -5.19
N LYS A 511 24.27 19.50 -6.08
CA LYS A 511 22.80 19.35 -5.99
C LYS A 511 22.38 17.89 -6.10
N ASN A 512 22.98 17.14 -7.02
CA ASN A 512 22.71 15.72 -7.19
C ASN A 512 23.14 14.92 -5.95
N LEU A 513 24.28 15.26 -5.33
CA LEU A 513 24.70 14.64 -4.07
C LEU A 513 23.69 14.88 -2.95
N HIS A 514 23.25 16.12 -2.75
CA HIS A 514 22.22 16.45 -1.76
C HIS A 514 20.91 15.73 -2.01
N LYS A 515 20.49 15.62 -3.28
CA LYS A 515 19.32 14.83 -3.69
C LYS A 515 19.48 13.35 -3.35
N ILE A 516 20.66 12.77 -3.57
CA ILE A 516 20.95 11.39 -3.18
C ILE A 516 20.81 11.23 -1.66
N PHE A 517 21.35 12.15 -0.85
CA PHE A 517 21.20 12.10 0.61
C PHE A 517 19.74 12.18 1.03
N ALA A 518 18.99 13.13 0.47
CA ALA A 518 17.56 13.26 0.73
C ALA A 518 16.80 11.97 0.35
N SER A 519 17.07 11.40 -0.82
CA SER A 519 16.39 10.18 -1.28
C SER A 519 16.62 8.95 -0.40
N ARG A 520 17.63 8.97 0.49
CA ARG A 520 17.85 7.87 1.45
C ARG A 520 16.84 7.87 2.59
N TYR A 521 16.30 9.02 2.96
CA TYR A 521 15.22 9.07 3.93
C TYR A 521 13.92 8.63 3.24
N LYS A 522 13.57 7.35 3.38
CA LYS A 522 12.32 6.79 2.86
C LYS A 522 11.21 6.97 3.89
N ASN A 523 10.06 7.43 3.44
CA ASN A 523 8.82 7.42 4.22
C ASN A 523 7.67 6.96 3.29
N PRO A 524 6.82 6.00 3.71
CA PRO A 524 5.71 5.49 2.89
C PRO A 524 4.72 6.56 2.40
N ASN A 525 4.61 7.67 3.13
CA ASN A 525 3.68 8.76 2.81
C ASN A 525 4.27 9.79 1.83
N PHE A 526 5.58 9.78 1.55
CA PHE A 526 6.19 10.70 0.57
C PHE A 526 5.75 10.42 -0.88
N GLN A 527 5.25 9.21 -1.18
CA GLN A 527 4.83 8.79 -2.52
C GLN A 527 3.32 8.93 -2.79
N LYS A 528 2.50 9.05 -1.73
CA LYS A 528 1.03 9.08 -1.86
C LYS A 528 0.51 10.36 -2.55
N HIS A 529 1.29 11.44 -2.52
CA HIS A 529 0.90 12.71 -3.14
C HIS A 529 0.96 12.70 -4.70
N SER A 530 1.58 11.69 -5.33
CA SER A 530 1.73 11.65 -6.80
C SER A 530 0.80 10.69 -7.54
N GLU A 531 0.17 9.72 -6.85
CA GLU A 531 -0.58 8.64 -7.52
C GLU A 531 -2.09 8.65 -7.22
N GLU A 532 -2.50 9.19 -6.08
CA GLU A 532 -3.90 9.31 -5.71
C GLU A 532 -4.26 10.80 -5.77
N GLY A 533 -5.04 11.20 -6.78
CA GLY A 533 -5.67 12.53 -6.85
C GLY A 533 -6.75 12.70 -5.77
N ASP A 534 -6.37 12.43 -4.53
CA ASP A 534 -7.15 12.56 -3.33
C ASP A 534 -6.83 13.94 -2.75
N SER A 535 -7.79 14.86 -2.87
CA SER A 535 -7.69 16.23 -2.35
C SER A 535 -7.56 16.28 -0.82
N ASP A 536 -7.61 15.12 -0.13
CA ASP A 536 -7.63 14.99 1.32
C ASP A 536 -6.29 14.50 1.93
N PHE A 537 -5.27 14.16 1.14
CA PHE A 537 -4.00 13.62 1.67
C PHE A 537 -3.04 14.70 2.26
N CYS A 538 -3.60 15.82 2.74
CA CYS A 538 -2.98 17.02 3.32
C CYS A 538 -2.82 18.17 2.32
N ASP A 539 -3.66 19.19 2.48
CA ASP A 539 -3.68 20.42 1.68
C ASP A 539 -2.44 21.26 2.02
N PHE A 540 -1.37 21.15 1.22
CA PHE A 540 -0.08 21.75 1.56
C PHE A 540 0.64 22.46 0.41
N SER A 541 1.22 23.62 0.73
CA SER A 541 2.16 24.37 -0.11
C SER A 541 3.52 24.48 0.60
N PRO A 542 4.64 24.12 -0.05
CA PRO A 542 5.99 24.20 0.53
C PRO A 542 6.27 25.53 1.21
N ASN A 543 6.67 25.50 2.49
CA ASN A 543 7.02 26.71 3.23
C ASN A 543 8.38 27.25 2.76
N LEU A 544 8.35 28.19 1.82
CA LEU A 544 9.52 28.81 1.22
C LEU A 544 10.44 29.49 2.24
N HIS A 545 9.89 30.00 3.35
CA HIS A 545 10.69 30.63 4.42
C HIS A 545 11.57 29.60 5.15
N LYS A 546 11.01 28.45 5.50
CA LYS A 546 11.79 27.36 6.11
C LYS A 546 12.87 26.84 5.18
N LYS A 547 12.58 26.72 3.88
CA LYS A 547 13.59 26.35 2.88
C LYS A 547 14.79 27.32 2.90
N ALA A 548 14.53 28.62 2.98
CA ALA A 548 15.58 29.64 3.03
C ALA A 548 16.49 29.51 4.26
N ILE A 549 15.95 29.10 5.42
CA ILE A 549 16.73 28.86 6.64
C ILE A 549 17.78 27.76 6.41
N PHE A 550 17.39 26.63 5.84
CA PHE A 550 18.33 25.52 5.60
C PHE A 550 19.34 25.82 4.48
N ASP A 551 18.93 26.55 3.44
CA ASP A 551 19.84 27.05 2.43
C ASP A 551 20.89 28.00 3.06
N GLN A 552 20.50 28.90 3.96
CA GLN A 552 21.42 29.79 4.68
C GLN A 552 22.38 29.03 5.60
N LEU A 553 21.90 28.02 6.35
CA LEU A 553 22.77 27.19 7.19
C LEU A 553 23.87 26.48 6.36
N TYR A 554 23.52 26.00 5.16
CA TYR A 554 24.51 25.43 4.26
C TYR A 554 25.55 26.47 3.83
N GLN A 555 25.13 27.69 3.49
CA GLN A 555 26.05 28.76 3.08
C GLN A 555 26.97 29.22 4.22
N GLU A 556 26.51 29.19 5.48
CA GLU A 556 27.30 29.62 6.63
C GLU A 556 28.28 28.53 7.11
N PHE A 557 27.85 27.27 7.18
CA PHE A 557 28.62 26.19 7.81
C PHE A 557 29.14 25.13 6.84
N ASP A 558 28.84 25.27 5.55
CA ASP A 558 29.34 24.38 4.50
C ASP A 558 28.96 22.89 4.73
N THR A 559 27.87 22.68 5.47
CA THR A 559 27.38 21.37 5.91
C THR A 559 26.00 21.11 5.30
N PRO A 560 25.79 20.00 4.56
CA PRO A 560 24.48 19.65 4.03
C PRO A 560 23.46 19.44 5.15
N VAL A 561 22.40 20.25 5.16
CA VAL A 561 21.27 20.12 6.09
C VAL A 561 20.05 19.63 5.34
N ILE A 562 19.65 18.39 5.60
CA ILE A 562 18.46 17.77 5.01
C ILE A 562 17.31 17.95 5.98
N SER A 563 16.20 18.56 5.56
CA SER A 563 15.01 18.75 6.38
C SER A 563 13.92 17.78 5.95
N ALA A 564 13.58 16.81 6.80
CA ALA A 564 12.49 15.87 6.56
C ALA A 564 11.24 16.32 7.31
N HIS A 565 10.17 16.58 6.57
CA HIS A 565 8.85 16.88 7.10
C HIS A 565 8.02 15.60 7.11
N ILE A 566 7.58 15.17 8.31
CA ILE A 566 7.15 13.79 8.56
C ILE A 566 5.71 13.67 9.08
N SER A 567 4.97 14.76 9.20
CA SER A 567 3.58 14.79 9.69
C SER A 567 2.82 15.95 9.06
N CYS A 568 1.53 15.78 8.76
CA CYS A 568 0.75 16.86 8.15
C CYS A 568 0.54 18.05 9.08
N CYS A 569 0.20 17.80 10.35
CA CYS A 569 0.21 18.82 11.39
C CYS A 569 1.65 19.21 11.75
N THR A 570 1.90 20.48 12.05
CA THR A 570 3.17 20.90 12.66
C THR A 570 3.27 20.39 14.10
N TYR A 571 2.14 20.34 14.81
CA TYR A 571 2.01 19.79 16.16
C TYR A 571 0.87 18.74 16.17
N PRO A 572 1.17 17.49 15.77
CA PRO A 572 0.19 16.41 15.72
C PRO A 572 -0.35 16.04 17.12
N SER A 573 -1.48 15.34 17.14
CA SER A 573 -2.02 14.81 18.40
C SER A 573 -1.04 13.80 18.99
N PRO A 574 -0.88 13.72 20.32
CA PRO A 574 0.00 12.75 20.93
C PRO A 574 -0.27 11.30 20.49
N SER A 575 -1.53 10.94 20.27
CA SER A 575 -1.93 9.61 19.75
C SER A 575 -1.30 9.24 18.39
N GLU A 576 -0.79 10.21 17.64
CA GLU A 576 -0.13 10.01 16.35
C GLU A 576 1.38 9.74 16.49
N LEU A 577 1.98 9.95 17.67
CA LEU A 577 3.43 9.80 17.88
C LEU A 577 3.93 8.38 17.62
N THR A 578 3.21 7.37 18.14
CA THR A 578 3.56 5.97 17.92
C THR A 578 3.44 5.56 16.44
N PRO A 579 2.34 5.85 15.71
CA PRO A 579 2.29 5.66 14.27
C PRO A 579 3.41 6.38 13.50
N LEU A 580 3.71 7.64 13.85
CA LEU A 580 4.78 8.41 13.22
C LEU A 580 6.15 7.78 13.46
N TRP A 581 6.40 7.27 14.66
CA TRP A 581 7.64 6.56 14.97
C TRP A 581 7.81 5.32 14.08
N ARG A 582 6.78 4.48 14.00
CA ARG A 582 6.77 3.26 13.16
C ARG A 582 7.06 3.57 11.70
N GLN A 583 6.47 4.64 11.17
CA GLN A 583 6.62 5.05 9.78
C GLN A 583 8.00 5.65 9.45
N ASN A 584 8.72 6.18 10.44
CA ASN A 584 9.97 6.93 10.23
C ASN A 584 11.23 6.18 10.68
N LEU A 585 11.11 5.11 11.47
CA LEU A 585 12.27 4.33 11.93
C LEU A 585 13.16 3.86 10.76
N GLU A 586 12.57 3.25 9.72
CA GLU A 586 13.31 2.80 8.54
C GLU A 586 14.00 3.97 7.81
N GLY A 587 13.32 5.11 7.69
CA GLY A 587 13.85 6.33 7.07
C GLY A 587 15.07 6.88 7.80
N LEU A 588 15.00 6.94 9.13
CA LEU A 588 16.08 7.36 10.01
C LEU A 588 17.30 6.42 9.91
N MET A 589 17.06 5.11 9.99
CA MET A 589 18.11 4.09 9.85
C MET A 589 18.77 4.14 8.47
N ASN A 590 17.98 4.27 7.40
CA ASN A 590 18.48 4.41 6.04
C ASN A 590 19.32 5.69 5.86
N PHE A 591 18.93 6.80 6.49
CA PHE A 591 19.67 8.05 6.42
C PHE A 591 21.05 7.93 7.08
N ILE A 592 21.13 7.47 8.34
CA ILE A 592 22.43 7.33 9.03
C ILE A 592 23.32 6.26 8.39
N SER A 593 22.73 5.30 7.66
CA SER A 593 23.48 4.29 6.90
C SER A 593 24.30 4.87 5.74
N LEU A 594 24.06 6.13 5.35
CA LEU A 594 24.90 6.85 4.36
C LEU A 594 26.37 6.83 4.75
N ALA A 595 26.69 6.89 6.04
CA ALA A 595 28.06 6.84 6.54
C ALA A 595 28.72 5.45 6.50
N ASN A 596 28.01 4.41 6.05
CA ASN A 596 28.63 3.11 5.75
C ASN A 596 29.43 3.13 4.44
N GLN A 597 29.44 4.23 3.71
CA GLN A 597 30.19 4.42 2.48
C GLN A 597 30.78 5.82 2.38
N GLY A 598 31.89 5.93 1.65
CA GLY A 598 32.63 7.17 1.47
C GLY A 598 34.13 6.93 1.46
N MET A 599 34.90 7.97 1.70
CA MET A 599 36.36 7.89 1.81
C MET A 599 36.88 8.58 3.07
N VAL A 600 37.92 8.00 3.66
CA VAL A 600 38.68 8.55 4.79
C VAL A 600 40.16 8.49 4.43
N LEU A 601 40.81 9.64 4.42
CA LEU A 601 42.16 9.82 3.91
C LEU A 601 43.04 10.40 4.99
N GLN A 602 44.21 9.82 5.21
CA GLN A 602 45.20 10.41 6.10
C GLN A 602 46.28 11.13 5.28
N VAL A 603 46.57 12.39 5.58
CA VAL A 603 47.66 13.12 4.92
C VAL A 603 48.89 13.10 5.81
N VAL A 604 49.95 12.44 5.33
CA VAL A 604 51.21 12.25 6.07
C VAL A 604 52.41 12.68 5.25
N ASN A 605 53.52 12.97 5.92
CA ASN A 605 54.81 13.12 5.24
C ASN A 605 55.50 11.77 5.04
N GLU A 606 56.67 11.78 4.40
CA GLU A 606 57.48 10.58 4.14
C GLU A 606 57.83 9.76 5.39
N LYS A 607 57.81 10.38 6.58
CA LYS A 607 58.09 9.72 7.87
C LYS A 607 56.81 9.19 8.54
N GLY A 608 55.66 9.26 7.88
CA GLY A 608 54.36 8.87 8.42
C GLY A 608 53.77 9.87 9.43
N ILE A 609 54.31 11.09 9.51
CA ILE A 609 53.83 12.11 10.46
C ILE A 609 52.67 12.90 9.82
N PRO A 610 51.53 13.08 10.52
CA PRO A 610 50.38 13.83 10.03
C PRO A 610 50.71 15.29 9.63
N ILE A 611 50.28 15.70 8.43
CA ILE A 611 50.42 17.07 7.92
C ILE A 611 49.14 17.86 8.21
N ARG A 612 49.09 18.49 9.39
CA ARG A 612 47.86 19.10 9.94
C ARG A 612 47.38 20.36 9.22
N ASN A 613 48.24 21.01 8.45
CA ASN A 613 47.92 22.18 7.63
C ASN A 613 47.58 21.81 6.17
N ALA A 614 47.39 20.53 5.87
CA ALA A 614 46.97 20.08 4.55
C ALA A 614 45.52 20.48 4.25
N GLN A 615 45.27 20.75 2.97
CA GLN A 615 43.94 21.03 2.43
C GLN A 615 43.69 20.09 1.26
N VAL A 616 42.49 19.50 1.26
CA VAL A 616 42.05 18.55 0.25
C VAL A 616 40.86 19.14 -0.52
N LEU A 617 40.96 19.15 -1.84
CA LEU A 617 39.92 19.57 -2.77
C LEU A 617 39.39 18.35 -3.52
N LEU A 618 38.10 18.05 -3.37
CA LEU A 618 37.45 17.00 -4.16
C LEU A 618 36.88 17.61 -5.43
N LYS A 619 37.44 17.26 -6.60
CA LYS A 619 37.13 17.91 -7.89
C LYS A 619 35.65 17.92 -8.23
N ALA A 620 34.96 16.80 -8.04
CA ALA A 620 33.53 16.64 -8.34
C ALA A 620 32.64 17.69 -7.65
N TYR A 621 33.02 18.14 -6.44
CA TYR A 621 32.20 19.07 -5.66
C TYR A 621 32.87 20.43 -5.47
N GLU A 622 34.04 20.66 -6.09
CA GLU A 622 34.84 21.90 -6.04
C GLU A 622 35.05 22.44 -4.61
N LYS A 623 35.13 21.53 -3.65
CA LYS A 623 35.06 21.86 -2.23
C LYS A 623 36.37 21.58 -1.52
N LYS A 624 37.05 22.66 -1.09
CA LYS A 624 38.32 22.59 -0.35
C LYS A 624 38.05 22.52 1.14
N ARG A 625 38.49 21.45 1.81
CA ARG A 625 38.41 21.32 3.27
C ARG A 625 39.78 21.06 3.88
N SER A 626 39.99 21.60 5.08
CA SER A 626 41.19 21.30 5.87
C SER A 626 41.07 19.92 6.50
N VAL A 627 42.21 19.26 6.71
CA VAL A 627 42.26 17.99 7.43
C VAL A 627 42.00 18.16 8.93
N THR A 628 41.69 17.07 9.63
CA THR A 628 41.46 17.09 11.08
C THR A 628 42.72 17.54 11.85
N PRO A 629 42.54 18.24 12.99
CA PRO A 629 43.63 18.94 13.64
C PRO A 629 44.69 18.01 14.27
N ASN A 630 44.34 16.80 14.70
CA ASN A 630 45.31 15.92 15.37
C ASN A 630 45.93 14.91 14.41
N ALA A 631 45.09 14.13 13.72
CA ALA A 631 45.51 13.00 12.89
C ALA A 631 45.59 13.28 11.38
N ALA A 632 45.27 14.51 10.96
CA ALA A 632 45.25 14.95 9.55
C ALA A 632 44.38 14.06 8.64
N TYR A 633 43.18 13.70 9.11
CA TYR A 633 42.19 13.00 8.31
C TYR A 633 41.36 13.96 7.44
N TYR A 634 41.06 13.55 6.22
CA TYR A 634 39.99 14.10 5.39
C TYR A 634 38.93 13.03 5.22
N LYS A 635 37.67 13.37 5.48
CA LYS A 635 36.54 12.44 5.39
C LYS A 635 35.42 13.06 4.58
N VAL A 636 34.79 12.26 3.72
CA VAL A 636 33.61 12.69 2.96
C VAL A 636 32.70 11.50 2.63
N ILE A 637 31.40 11.72 2.79
CA ILE A 637 30.34 10.78 2.41
C ILE A 637 30.02 11.02 0.94
N VAL A 638 30.21 10.01 0.09
CA VAL A 638 29.95 10.10 -1.35
C VAL A 638 29.37 8.79 -1.89
N PRO A 639 28.61 8.83 -3.01
CA PRO A 639 28.13 7.62 -3.68
C PRO A 639 29.28 6.74 -4.20
N PRO A 640 29.01 5.49 -4.61
CA PRO A 640 30.02 4.66 -5.24
C PRO A 640 30.44 5.25 -6.58
N GLY A 641 31.73 5.30 -6.85
CA GLY A 641 32.29 5.94 -8.05
C GLY A 641 33.80 6.18 -7.92
N GLU A 642 34.41 6.67 -8.99
CA GLU A 642 35.80 7.13 -8.98
C GLU A 642 35.87 8.63 -8.78
N TYR A 643 36.73 9.05 -7.85
CA TYR A 643 36.88 10.43 -7.44
C TYR A 643 38.33 10.87 -7.54
N TYR A 644 38.54 12.10 -8.01
CA TYR A 644 39.85 12.72 -8.06
C TYR A 644 39.94 13.80 -6.98
N ILE A 645 40.96 13.68 -6.13
CA ILE A 645 41.25 14.65 -5.09
C ILE A 645 42.56 15.36 -5.36
N GLU A 646 42.62 16.62 -5.00
CA GLU A 646 43.83 17.44 -5.02
C GLU A 646 44.23 17.75 -3.58
N ILE A 647 45.50 17.55 -3.25
CA ILE A 647 46.02 17.72 -1.90
C ILE A 647 47.15 18.73 -1.96
N SER A 648 47.07 19.73 -1.09
CA SER A 648 48.05 20.81 -1.00
C SER A 648 48.39 21.10 0.46
N ALA A 649 49.67 21.32 0.76
CA ALA A 649 50.11 21.76 2.08
C ALA A 649 51.29 22.73 1.92
N PRO A 650 51.38 23.81 2.72
CA PRO A 650 52.52 24.72 2.66
C PRO A 650 53.87 24.01 2.85
N GLY A 651 54.81 24.18 1.89
CA GLY A 651 56.13 23.56 1.91
C GLY A 651 56.20 22.12 1.35
N TYR A 652 55.10 21.63 0.77
CA TYR A 652 55.00 20.31 0.16
C TYR A 652 54.52 20.42 -1.29
N GLU A 653 54.97 19.47 -2.12
CA GLU A 653 54.52 19.37 -3.49
C GLU A 653 53.02 19.02 -3.56
N TYR A 654 52.32 19.70 -4.46
CA TYR A 654 50.93 19.45 -4.76
C TYR A 654 50.73 18.06 -5.39
N LYS A 655 49.72 17.31 -4.95
CA LYS A 655 49.46 15.93 -5.41
C LYS A 655 48.00 15.73 -5.82
N VAL A 656 47.78 14.98 -6.91
CA VAL A 656 46.45 14.51 -7.33
C VAL A 656 46.38 13.00 -7.16
N GLU A 657 45.31 12.50 -6.56
CA GLU A 657 45.09 11.07 -6.33
C GLU A 657 43.69 10.65 -6.78
N ALA A 658 43.59 9.45 -7.37
CA ALA A 658 42.32 8.85 -7.78
C ALA A 658 41.91 7.79 -6.75
N ILE A 659 40.67 7.87 -6.25
CA ILE A 659 40.13 6.99 -5.22
C ILE A 659 38.80 6.41 -5.71
N THR A 660 38.69 5.09 -5.68
CA THR A 660 37.45 4.37 -6.01
C THR A 660 36.67 4.09 -4.73
N VAL A 661 35.42 4.54 -4.67
CA VAL A 661 34.49 4.27 -3.56
C VAL A 661 33.54 3.15 -3.95
N HIS A 662 33.44 2.13 -3.09
CA HIS A 662 32.54 1.00 -3.27
C HIS A 662 31.25 1.14 -2.45
N LYS A 663 30.19 0.44 -2.87
CA LYS A 663 28.90 0.45 -2.19
C LYS A 663 29.01 -0.20 -0.80
N ASN A 664 28.46 0.46 0.23
CA ASN A 664 28.42 -0.01 1.63
C ASN A 664 29.80 -0.33 2.25
N GLN A 665 30.86 0.29 1.73
CA GLN A 665 32.23 0.16 2.21
C GLN A 665 32.90 1.53 2.30
N ILE A 666 33.65 1.76 3.37
CA ILE A 666 34.49 2.96 3.54
C ILE A 666 35.86 2.67 2.94
N THR A 667 36.29 3.56 2.06
CA THR A 667 37.62 3.49 1.43
C THR A 667 38.60 4.25 2.29
N LYS A 668 39.50 3.54 2.99
CA LYS A 668 40.57 4.14 3.79
C LYS A 668 41.87 4.18 2.97
N SER A 669 42.48 5.35 2.81
CA SER A 669 43.80 5.51 2.15
C SER A 669 44.70 6.45 2.94
N SER A 670 46.02 6.34 2.75
CA SER A 670 47.01 7.24 3.35
C SER A 670 47.85 7.85 2.24
N VAL A 671 47.82 9.18 2.16
CA VAL A 671 48.50 9.94 1.11
C VAL A 671 49.77 10.58 1.66
N VAL A 672 50.90 10.20 1.08
CA VAL A 672 52.22 10.76 1.39
C VAL A 672 52.49 11.99 0.51
N LEU A 673 52.81 13.13 1.13
CA LEU A 673 53.34 14.32 0.47
C LEU A 673 54.85 14.46 0.68
N VAL A 674 55.55 14.90 -0.37
CA VAL A 674 57.01 15.13 -0.39
C VAL A 674 57.28 16.63 -0.28
N THR A 675 58.38 17.02 0.37
CA THR A 675 58.76 18.44 0.51
C THR A 675 59.24 19.01 -0.82
N GLU A 676 58.92 20.27 -1.11
CA GLU A 676 59.29 20.93 -2.38
C GLU A 676 60.81 20.90 -2.64
N GLU A 677 61.64 21.00 -1.60
CA GLU A 677 63.11 20.90 -1.70
C GLU A 677 63.60 19.54 -2.19
N LYS A 678 62.94 18.45 -1.77
CA LYS A 678 63.30 17.08 -2.19
C LYS A 678 62.76 16.74 -3.58
N ALA A 679 61.55 17.18 -3.90
CA ALA A 679 61.01 17.06 -5.25
C ALA A 679 61.92 17.75 -6.28
N TYR A 680 62.54 18.88 -5.89
CA TYR A 680 63.52 19.58 -6.70
C TYR A 680 64.85 18.81 -6.87
N ASP A 681 65.32 18.10 -5.84
CA ASP A 681 66.52 17.25 -5.91
C ASP A 681 66.28 15.94 -6.68
N GLU A 682 65.08 15.34 -6.58
CA GLU A 682 64.65 14.18 -7.38
C GLU A 682 64.45 14.57 -8.86
N ALA A 683 63.93 15.77 -9.15
CA ALA A 683 63.85 16.30 -10.51
C ALA A 683 65.24 16.60 -11.12
N LYS A 684 66.24 16.96 -10.27
CA LYS A 684 67.65 17.15 -10.69
C LYS A 684 68.40 15.84 -10.91
N HIS A 685 68.14 14.79 -10.12
CA HIS A 685 68.71 13.46 -10.33
C HIS A 685 67.98 12.65 -11.42
N GLY A 686 66.73 13.02 -11.76
CA GLY A 686 65.96 12.44 -12.87
C GLY A 686 66.29 12.98 -14.26
N SER A 687 67.13 14.02 -14.37
CA SER A 687 67.57 14.61 -15.65
C SER A 687 68.96 14.17 -16.07
N SER A 688 69.16 12.85 -16.18
CA SER A 688 70.27 12.27 -16.97
C SER A 688 69.89 10.84 -17.31
N VAL A 689 69.18 10.64 -18.42
CA VAL A 689 69.47 9.70 -19.51
C VAL A 689 68.34 9.84 -20.54
N MET A 690 68.60 10.57 -21.63
CA MET A 690 68.02 10.25 -22.94
C MET A 690 69.19 9.94 -23.87
N HIS A 691 69.33 8.69 -24.30
CA HIS A 691 69.16 8.35 -25.72
C HIS A 691 69.28 6.84 -26.01
N ASN A 692 68.45 6.45 -26.99
CA ASN A 692 68.60 5.36 -27.95
C ASN A 692 68.26 3.93 -27.50
N SER A 693 67.04 3.53 -27.85
CA SER A 693 66.70 2.15 -28.19
C SER A 693 66.51 2.06 -29.70
N GLN A 694 67.54 1.57 -30.40
CA GLN A 694 67.40 0.92 -31.70
C GLN A 694 67.75 -0.56 -31.52
N GLU A 695 66.84 -1.38 -32.05
CA GLU A 695 66.82 -2.83 -32.23
C GLU A 695 68.15 -3.60 -32.12
N SER A 696 68.18 -4.61 -31.25
CA SER A 696 68.45 -5.99 -31.67
C SER A 696 68.14 -7.00 -30.56
N ASP A 697 67.27 -7.94 -30.94
CA ASP A 697 67.27 -9.38 -30.68
C ASP A 697 67.63 -9.91 -29.28
N GLY A 698 66.62 -10.48 -28.63
CA GLY A 698 66.69 -11.17 -27.35
C GLY A 698 65.49 -12.09 -27.20
N SER A 699 65.58 -13.24 -27.86
CA SER A 699 64.64 -14.35 -27.87
C SER A 699 64.02 -14.67 -26.51
N VAL A 700 62.69 -14.58 -26.40
CA VAL A 700 61.90 -15.21 -25.35
C VAL A 700 60.91 -16.17 -25.99
N SER A 701 61.24 -17.46 -25.90
CA SER A 701 60.39 -18.66 -26.09
C SER A 701 58.89 -18.39 -26.39
N GLU A 702 58.52 -18.42 -27.67
CA GLU A 702 57.14 -18.28 -28.17
C GLU A 702 56.37 -19.61 -28.32
N ASN A 703 56.80 -20.69 -27.67
CA ASN A 703 56.10 -21.97 -27.71
C ASN A 703 55.58 -22.36 -26.34
N VAL A 704 54.26 -22.42 -26.18
CA VAL A 704 53.63 -23.25 -25.14
C VAL A 704 53.18 -24.53 -25.85
N MET A 705 53.88 -25.65 -25.58
CA MET A 705 53.67 -26.96 -26.22
C MET A 705 53.80 -26.99 -27.75
N GLY A 706 54.70 -26.18 -28.33
CA GLY A 706 55.07 -26.30 -29.74
C GLY A 706 54.08 -25.75 -30.77
N LEU A 707 53.11 -24.93 -30.36
CA LEU A 707 52.29 -24.13 -31.28
C LEU A 707 52.33 -22.62 -30.95
N PRO A 708 52.21 -21.73 -31.95
CA PRO A 708 52.21 -20.27 -31.75
C PRO A 708 51.07 -19.82 -30.83
N ARG A 709 51.34 -18.89 -29.90
CA ARG A 709 50.40 -18.40 -28.87
C ARG A 709 49.03 -17.94 -29.39
N MET A 710 48.99 -17.33 -30.58
CA MET A 710 47.72 -16.95 -31.24
C MET A 710 46.84 -18.16 -31.56
N VAL A 711 47.44 -19.28 -31.98
CA VAL A 711 46.73 -20.52 -32.27
C VAL A 711 46.23 -21.17 -30.98
N PHE A 712 47.02 -21.11 -29.90
CA PHE A 712 46.60 -21.60 -28.58
C PHE A 712 45.41 -20.82 -28.01
N ILE A 713 45.42 -19.48 -28.13
CA ILE A 713 44.30 -18.62 -27.69
C ILE A 713 43.06 -18.85 -28.56
N MET A 714 43.22 -19.02 -29.88
CA MET A 714 42.10 -19.36 -30.77
C MET A 714 41.51 -20.73 -30.43
N LEU A 715 42.34 -21.74 -30.14
CA LEU A 715 41.89 -23.08 -29.78
C LEU A 715 41.15 -23.10 -28.44
N ILE A 716 41.62 -22.37 -27.42
CA ILE A 716 40.91 -22.24 -26.14
C ILE A 716 39.59 -21.49 -26.32
N SER A 717 39.58 -20.44 -27.14
CA SER A 717 38.34 -19.68 -27.41
C SER A 717 37.32 -20.53 -28.16
N TRP A 718 37.75 -21.37 -29.11
CA TRP A 718 36.90 -22.34 -29.79
C TRP A 718 36.43 -23.47 -28.86
N ALA A 719 37.29 -23.96 -27.97
CA ALA A 719 36.93 -24.95 -26.96
C ALA A 719 35.90 -24.39 -25.97
N ALA A 720 36.04 -23.14 -25.54
CA ALA A 720 35.08 -22.47 -24.68
C ALA A 720 33.74 -22.24 -25.39
N LEU A 721 33.76 -21.83 -26.66
CA LEU A 721 32.54 -21.62 -27.45
C LEU A 721 31.80 -22.93 -27.73
N THR A 722 32.53 -24.01 -28.04
CA THR A 722 31.95 -25.35 -28.23
C THR A 722 31.40 -25.91 -26.92
N LEU A 723 32.06 -25.68 -25.78
CA LEU A 723 31.54 -26.04 -24.47
C LEU A 723 30.25 -25.25 -24.15
N LEU A 724 30.21 -23.96 -24.47
CA LEU A 724 29.03 -23.13 -24.27
C LEU A 724 27.85 -23.61 -25.14
N CYS A 725 28.10 -23.90 -26.42
CA CYS A 725 27.10 -24.46 -27.33
C CYS A 725 26.64 -25.86 -26.90
N ALA A 726 27.53 -26.69 -26.35
CA ALA A 726 27.17 -28.00 -25.80
C ALA A 726 26.31 -27.85 -24.53
N ILE A 727 26.63 -26.91 -23.64
CA ILE A 727 25.81 -26.62 -22.45
C ILE A 727 24.42 -26.11 -22.87
N ILE A 728 24.36 -25.20 -23.84
CA ILE A 728 23.08 -24.71 -24.39
C ILE A 728 22.30 -25.86 -25.06
N GLY A 729 22.99 -26.73 -25.80
CA GLY A 729 22.40 -27.92 -26.41
C GLY A 729 21.88 -28.94 -25.39
N VAL A 730 22.60 -29.14 -24.27
CA VAL A 730 22.18 -29.99 -23.15
C VAL A 730 21.00 -29.37 -22.42
N VAL A 731 21.00 -28.06 -22.18
CA VAL A 731 19.85 -27.35 -21.57
C VAL A 731 18.63 -27.44 -22.48
N TYR A 732 18.80 -27.24 -23.79
CA TYR A 732 17.72 -27.37 -24.77
C TYR A 732 17.22 -28.83 -24.90
N CYS A 733 18.11 -29.82 -24.86
CA CYS A 733 17.73 -31.24 -24.81
C CYS A 733 17.03 -31.58 -23.50
N CYS A 734 17.50 -31.09 -22.34
CA CYS A 734 16.86 -31.28 -21.04
C CYS A 734 15.48 -30.64 -20.98
N GLU A 735 15.30 -29.43 -21.53
CA GLU A 735 13.97 -28.80 -21.68
C GLU A 735 13.06 -29.59 -22.62
N ARG A 736 13.59 -30.08 -23.75
CA ARG A 736 12.83 -30.91 -24.70
C ARG A 736 12.47 -32.28 -24.11
N HIS A 737 13.33 -32.86 -23.28
CA HIS A 737 13.08 -34.12 -22.57
C HIS A 737 12.12 -33.92 -21.38
N ARG A 738 12.13 -32.75 -20.74
CA ARG A 738 11.16 -32.34 -19.70
C ARG A 738 9.78 -32.08 -20.30
N LYS A 739 9.69 -31.47 -21.49
CA LYS A 739 8.43 -31.31 -22.24
C LYS A 739 7.87 -32.62 -22.81
N ARG A 740 8.69 -33.64 -23.05
CA ARG A 740 8.24 -34.99 -23.46
C ARG A 740 7.83 -35.91 -22.30
N ARG A 741 8.04 -35.53 -21.04
CA ARG A 741 7.73 -36.37 -19.86
C ARG A 741 6.40 -36.06 -19.16
N ASN A 742 5.63 -35.08 -19.62
CA ASN A 742 4.31 -34.73 -19.03
C ASN A 742 3.12 -35.05 -19.95
N PHE A 743 3.13 -36.22 -20.58
CA PHE A 743 1.90 -36.85 -21.08
C PHE A 743 1.98 -38.35 -20.78
N ASN A 744 1.56 -38.75 -19.58
CA ASN A 744 1.13 -40.11 -19.24
C ASN A 744 0.53 -40.09 -17.82
N TYR A 745 -0.75 -39.77 -17.70
CA TYR A 745 -1.54 -40.18 -16.54
C TYR A 745 -1.79 -41.69 -16.66
N ARG A 746 -0.91 -42.49 -16.03
CA ARG A 746 -1.25 -43.87 -15.66
C ARG A 746 -1.98 -43.83 -14.33
N PHE A 747 -3.27 -44.10 -14.37
CA PHE A 747 -4.00 -44.63 -13.23
C PHE A 747 -3.31 -45.91 -12.75
N SER A 748 -3.09 -46.03 -11.44
CA SER A 748 -2.90 -47.33 -10.80
C SER A 748 -4.03 -47.51 -9.79
N PRO A 749 -4.82 -48.60 -9.88
CA PRO A 749 -5.99 -48.82 -9.06
C PRO A 749 -5.60 -49.27 -7.65
N ILE A 750 -6.25 -48.70 -6.64
CA ILE A 750 -6.23 -49.24 -5.27
C ILE A 750 -7.19 -50.45 -5.26
N PRO A 751 -6.79 -51.60 -4.68
CA PRO A 751 -7.53 -52.85 -4.86
C PRO A 751 -8.80 -52.92 -3.99
N GLU A 752 -9.91 -53.28 -4.63
CA GLU A 752 -11.05 -53.92 -3.97
C GLU A 752 -10.68 -55.34 -3.53
N LYS A 753 -10.82 -55.64 -2.23
CA LYS A 753 -11.53 -56.85 -1.77
C LYS A 753 -11.79 -56.83 -0.26
N SER A 754 -13.08 -56.77 0.05
CA SER A 754 -13.86 -57.42 1.11
C SER A 754 -13.17 -57.83 2.42
N ILE A 755 -13.78 -57.45 3.54
CA ILE A 755 -14.26 -58.40 4.56
C ILE A 755 -15.57 -57.84 5.15
N PHE A 756 -16.64 -58.59 4.96
CA PHE A 756 -17.86 -58.53 5.76
C PHE A 756 -17.52 -58.94 7.20
N HIS A 757 -17.94 -58.17 8.21
CA HIS A 757 -18.65 -58.72 9.37
C HIS A 757 -19.33 -57.66 10.24
N LYS A 758 -20.65 -57.88 10.39
CA LYS A 758 -21.54 -57.63 11.53
C LYS A 758 -21.62 -56.22 12.12
N ALA A 759 -22.78 -55.63 11.82
CA ALA A 759 -23.50 -54.69 12.64
C ALA A 759 -23.64 -55.16 14.09
N ASP A 760 -23.47 -54.22 15.02
CA ASP A 760 -24.25 -54.16 16.25
C ASP A 760 -24.72 -52.71 16.48
N LYS A 761 -25.98 -52.64 16.89
CA LYS A 761 -26.86 -51.48 17.07
C LYS A 761 -26.28 -50.46 18.05
N PHE A 762 -26.52 -49.16 17.82
CA PHE A 762 -27.06 -48.26 18.86
C PHE A 762 -27.82 -47.09 18.22
N SER A 763 -28.92 -46.75 18.88
CA SER A 763 -30.08 -45.97 18.47
C SER A 763 -29.84 -44.47 18.27
N ALA A 764 -30.42 -43.92 17.19
CA ALA A 764 -30.73 -42.49 17.08
C ALA A 764 -32.23 -42.29 17.38
N ALA A 765 -32.54 -41.46 18.38
CA ALA A 765 -33.81 -40.77 18.55
C ALA A 765 -33.58 -39.33 18.04
N GLY A 766 -34.31 -38.87 17.02
CA GLY A 766 -35.46 -37.95 17.13
C GLY A 766 -34.96 -36.50 17.06
N ASP A 767 -35.43 -35.57 16.24
CA ASP A 767 -36.67 -35.41 15.49
C ASP A 767 -36.38 -34.62 14.20
N ASN A 768 -36.96 -35.05 13.08
CA ASN A 768 -37.17 -34.21 11.90
C ASN A 768 -38.68 -34.03 11.76
N THR A 769 -39.15 -32.81 11.99
CA THR A 769 -40.50 -32.36 11.67
C THR A 769 -40.62 -32.22 10.14
N MET A 770 -41.53 -32.97 9.53
CA MET A 770 -42.07 -32.70 8.20
C MET A 770 -43.55 -32.34 8.31
N PRO A 771 -44.08 -31.50 7.41
CA PRO A 771 -45.38 -30.86 7.60
C PRO A 771 -46.58 -31.65 7.08
N TYR A 772 -47.69 -31.32 7.72
CA TYR A 772 -49.10 -31.64 7.52
C TYR A 772 -49.55 -31.84 6.06
N TYR A 773 -50.26 -32.94 5.80
CA TYR A 773 -51.27 -33.08 4.75
C TYR A 773 -52.58 -33.52 5.42
N ASP A 774 -53.64 -32.75 5.19
CA ASP A 774 -55.03 -33.15 5.45
C ASP A 774 -55.45 -34.13 4.35
N GLU A 775 -56.03 -35.28 4.73
CA GLU A 775 -57.26 -35.82 4.15
C GLU A 775 -57.74 -37.07 4.90
N ASP A 776 -59.05 -37.08 5.08
CA ASP A 776 -59.98 -38.20 5.24
C ASP A 776 -60.41 -38.73 6.62
N GLU A 777 -61.74 -38.79 6.68
CA GLU A 777 -62.66 -39.10 7.74
C GLU A 777 -62.64 -40.58 8.18
N ASP A 778 -63.24 -40.76 9.36
CA ASP A 778 -64.03 -41.89 9.83
C ASP A 778 -63.49 -42.82 10.94
N ASP A 779 -64.41 -42.94 11.90
CA ASP A 779 -64.68 -44.02 12.85
C ASP A 779 -63.92 -44.13 14.19
N ARG A 780 -64.65 -43.62 15.20
CA ARG A 780 -65.15 -44.35 16.38
C ARG A 780 -64.16 -44.78 17.48
N ALA A 781 -64.50 -44.20 18.65
CA ALA A 781 -64.80 -44.87 19.91
C ALA A 781 -63.79 -44.75 21.06
N SER A 782 -64.27 -43.97 22.04
CA SER A 782 -64.43 -44.33 23.45
C SER A 782 -63.24 -44.23 24.41
N SER A 783 -63.52 -43.42 25.45
CA SER A 783 -63.16 -43.59 26.87
C SER A 783 -61.67 -43.42 27.21
N SER A 784 -61.26 -42.79 28.29
CA SER A 784 -61.92 -42.25 29.48
C SER A 784 -60.86 -41.50 30.28
N SER A 785 -61.32 -40.43 30.96
CA SER A 785 -60.89 -39.94 32.28
C SER A 785 -59.57 -40.46 32.88
N GLU A 786 -58.69 -39.56 33.32
CA GLU A 786 -58.66 -39.11 34.72
C GLU A 786 -57.62 -38.02 34.94
N ASP A 787 -58.07 -36.96 35.63
CA ASP A 787 -57.26 -35.95 36.32
C ASP A 787 -56.33 -36.61 37.36
N ILE A 788 -55.22 -35.93 37.74
CA ILE A 788 -54.87 -35.59 39.14
C ILE A 788 -53.47 -34.92 39.26
N ILE A 789 -53.53 -33.65 39.70
CA ILE A 789 -52.78 -32.99 40.80
C ILE A 789 -51.26 -32.69 40.68
N LEU A 790 -51.01 -31.38 40.51
CA LEU A 790 -50.13 -30.46 41.26
C LEU A 790 -48.88 -30.99 41.99
N SER A 791 -47.74 -30.36 41.66
CA SER A 791 -46.76 -29.91 42.66
C SER A 791 -45.99 -28.69 42.15
N ARG A 792 -46.24 -27.55 42.80
CA ARG A 792 -45.41 -26.33 42.76
C ARG A 792 -44.02 -26.62 43.34
N SER A 793 -42.98 -26.04 42.74
CA SER A 793 -41.93 -25.39 43.53
C SER A 793 -41.33 -24.23 42.74
N ASP A 794 -41.64 -23.02 43.20
CA ASP A 794 -40.94 -21.79 42.86
C ASP A 794 -39.45 -21.89 43.21
N ARG A 795 -38.59 -21.33 42.36
CA ARG A 795 -37.36 -20.63 42.79
C ARG A 795 -36.90 -19.67 41.70
N ASN A 796 -37.11 -18.38 42.01
CA ASN A 796 -36.50 -17.20 41.41
C ASN A 796 -34.99 -17.35 41.24
N TRP A 797 -34.44 -16.71 40.20
CA TRP A 797 -33.32 -15.75 40.32
C TRP A 797 -33.28 -14.81 39.11
N GLU A 798 -33.46 -13.52 39.38
CA GLU A 798 -33.12 -12.41 38.48
C GLU A 798 -31.63 -12.03 38.63
N ASN A 799 -31.10 -11.51 37.51
CA ASN A 799 -30.01 -10.54 37.35
C ASN A 799 -28.56 -10.91 37.72
N ARG A 800 -27.75 -11.03 36.66
CA ARG A 800 -26.54 -10.20 36.45
C ARG A 800 -26.28 -9.99 34.96
#